data_AF-A0A927Z551-F1
#
_entry.id   AF-A0A927Z551-F1
#
_cell.length_a   1.000
_cell.length_b   1.000
_cell.length_c   1.000
_cell.angle_alpha   90.00
_cell.angle_beta   90.00
_cell.angle_gamma   90.00
#
_symmetry.space_group_name_H-M   'P 1'
#
loop_
_entity.id
_entity.type
_entity.pdbx_description
1 polymer ?
#
loop_
_entity_poly.entity_id
_entity_poly.type
_entity_poly.pdbx_seq_one_letter_code
_entity_poly.pdbx_strand_id
1 'polypeptide(L)'
;MTRQELYDLLEQRILLCDGATGSLLQKAGMPAGVCPEQWILEHPEAILKIQRDYVAAGSDIIYAPTFGCNRIKLKEYGLEEKVVSMNRELTALAKQAADGKAFVAGDMTMTGESLAPLGTLTLEELIDVYKEQAAALYEAGVDLFVVETMMSLPESRAAVIAIQETCDLPIMVTMTFAEDGKTLYGTTPEAAAVVLESLGASVIGVNCSTGPLEMTEVVKRMRAVSRIPILAKPNAGLPELEDGKTVYKMTADEFVFYIPNLVEAGAGMLGGCCGTDAEFIKKLKETVTSLCPPDWKEERLSYLASERIVQPIDPNGPFLLIGERMNPTGKKALQAELREGSRALLLAMAAEQEEKGAHILDLNVGMNGINEKETMLHAIEELGLITSLPLCIDTSHVDIMEAALRAYPGRALINSISMEQEKIEKALPLAARYGAMFIALPLSDAGLPETIDEKKALIHQIIDRAEALGIPRKNIIVDGLVATVGAQPDAALNTLETIRYCKEELGLATVTGLSNISFGLPERMKVNAAFLAMAMAKGLTMAIANPSSEKLMDSMYASALLQNKPGSDLAYIRYCQKLGEEKAKMPQLFAADQTNGKKTETVSGQAKQSVIGTSASNMTETAVYKAVLNGNRSGILKEVEKELVLGTLPGDIIDKQLIPAINKVGDLFDKQIYFLPQLISSAEAMKKAIEMLEPMMAAFAREAHAVIVIATVEGDIHDIGKNLVALMLRNYGFRVIDLGKNVPKEDIVKTALEEKADFIVLSALMTTTMMEMKEVIKYRDTNGCKARVLIGGAVITQSFADEIGADGYSKDAADAVRLVNSLLER
;
A
#
# COMPACT_ATOMS: atom_id res chain seq x y z
N MET A 1 26.54 13.79 9.88
CA MET A 1 26.68 14.00 8.42
C MET A 1 25.46 14.78 7.94
N THR A 2 25.61 15.63 6.92
CA THR A 2 24.47 16.30 6.25
C THR A 2 24.02 15.56 4.99
N ARG A 3 22.82 15.83 4.49
CA ARG A 3 22.31 15.23 3.24
C ARG A 3 23.22 15.53 2.04
N GLN A 4 23.75 16.75 1.97
CA GLN A 4 24.65 17.14 0.88
C GLN A 4 25.98 16.38 0.96
N GLU A 5 26.55 16.22 2.16
CA GLU A 5 27.77 15.41 2.35
C GLU A 5 27.58 13.96 1.88
N LEU A 6 26.42 13.37 2.15
CA LEU A 6 26.08 12.02 1.67
C LEU A 6 26.01 11.95 0.14
N TYR A 7 25.37 12.94 -0.49
CA TYR A 7 25.26 13.01 -1.95
C TYR A 7 26.61 13.24 -2.62
N ASP A 8 27.45 14.11 -2.07
CA ASP A 8 28.81 14.36 -2.58
C ASP A 8 29.64 13.07 -2.58
N LEU A 9 29.49 12.21 -1.56
CA LEU A 9 30.14 10.90 -1.50
C LEU A 9 29.61 9.92 -2.56
N LEU A 10 28.29 9.85 -2.75
CA LEU A 10 27.63 8.96 -3.71
C LEU A 10 27.88 9.35 -5.17
N GLU A 11 28.16 10.62 -5.43
CA GLU A 11 28.59 11.11 -6.75
C GLU A 11 30.02 10.71 -7.09
N GLN A 12 30.87 10.59 -6.07
CA GLN A 12 32.28 10.24 -6.26
C GLN A 12 32.50 8.73 -6.43
N ARG A 13 31.69 7.90 -5.76
CA ARG A 13 31.83 6.44 -5.76
C ARG A 13 30.59 5.73 -5.25
N ILE A 14 30.50 4.44 -5.52
CA ILE A 14 29.54 3.54 -4.88
C ILE A 14 29.91 3.39 -3.39
N LEU A 15 28.96 3.67 -2.50
CA LEU A 15 29.15 3.50 -1.05
C LEU A 15 28.76 2.09 -0.61
N LEU A 16 29.46 1.56 0.40
CA LEU A 16 29.20 0.24 0.95
C LEU A 16 28.60 0.30 2.36
N CYS A 17 27.49 -0.38 2.55
CA CYS A 17 26.96 -0.75 3.85
C CYS A 17 27.59 -2.07 4.34
N ASP A 18 27.29 -2.48 5.57
CA ASP A 18 27.66 -3.77 6.14
C ASP A 18 26.83 -4.96 5.61
N GLY A 19 27.11 -6.14 6.15
CA GLY A 19 26.41 -7.40 5.87
C GLY A 19 25.35 -7.76 6.94
N ALA A 20 25.12 -9.06 7.15
CA ALA A 20 24.20 -9.55 8.19
C ALA A 20 24.73 -9.40 9.62
N THR A 21 23.91 -8.84 10.52
CA THR A 21 24.18 -8.88 11.96
C THR A 21 23.58 -10.13 12.62
N GLY A 22 22.27 -10.37 12.45
CA GLY A 22 21.55 -11.43 13.18
C GLY A 22 22.10 -12.85 12.98
N SER A 23 22.35 -13.26 11.73
CA SER A 23 22.89 -14.60 11.45
C SER A 23 24.33 -14.78 11.95
N LEU A 24 25.12 -13.72 12.03
CA LEU A 24 26.47 -13.77 12.59
C LEU A 24 26.46 -13.83 14.12
N LEU A 25 25.51 -13.19 14.78
CA LEU A 25 25.31 -13.34 16.24
C LEU A 25 24.95 -14.79 16.59
N GLN A 26 24.10 -15.44 15.79
CA GLN A 26 23.80 -16.86 15.98
C GLN A 26 25.03 -17.76 15.81
N LYS A 27 25.86 -17.51 14.77
CA LYS A 27 27.15 -18.20 14.62
C LYS A 27 28.09 -17.94 15.80
N ALA A 28 27.99 -16.77 16.45
CA ALA A 28 28.73 -16.41 17.65
C ALA A 28 28.15 -17.01 18.95
N GLY A 29 27.04 -17.76 18.88
CA GLY A 29 26.46 -18.48 20.00
C GLY A 29 25.21 -17.84 20.62
N MET A 30 24.61 -16.84 19.97
CA MET A 30 23.32 -16.29 20.40
C MET A 30 22.20 -17.35 20.27
N PRO A 31 21.48 -17.69 21.36
CA PRO A 31 20.38 -18.64 21.30
C PRO A 31 19.19 -18.14 20.46
N ALA A 32 18.33 -19.05 20.00
CA ALA A 32 17.06 -18.67 19.38
C ALA A 32 16.08 -18.11 20.44
N GLY A 33 15.18 -17.21 20.01
CA GLY A 33 14.10 -16.67 20.85
C GLY A 33 14.50 -15.62 21.89
N VAL A 34 15.79 -15.26 22.02
CA VAL A 34 16.25 -14.18 22.92
C VAL A 34 16.19 -12.81 22.22
N CYS A 35 16.15 -11.73 23.01
CA CYS A 35 16.31 -10.37 22.50
C CYS A 35 17.76 -10.15 22.02
N PRO A 36 18.00 -9.92 20.71
CA PRO A 36 19.35 -9.72 20.18
C PRO A 36 20.05 -8.52 20.82
N GLU A 37 19.33 -7.41 21.00
CA GLU A 37 19.84 -6.18 21.59
C GLU A 37 20.34 -6.41 23.02
N GLN A 38 19.57 -7.13 23.85
CA GLN A 38 20.00 -7.47 25.20
C GLN A 38 21.22 -8.42 25.17
N TRP A 39 21.18 -9.45 24.34
CA TRP A 39 22.28 -10.41 24.24
C TRP A 39 23.60 -9.74 23.85
N ILE A 40 23.55 -8.76 22.94
CA ILE A 40 24.71 -7.96 22.53
C ILE A 40 25.28 -7.16 23.70
N LEU A 41 24.44 -6.55 24.54
CA LEU A 41 24.92 -5.81 25.73
C LEU A 41 25.57 -6.73 26.76
N GLU A 42 25.11 -7.97 26.87
CA GLU A 42 25.71 -9.01 27.72
C GLU A 42 26.99 -9.61 27.10
N HIS A 43 27.15 -9.55 25.78
CA HIS A 43 28.25 -10.13 25.01
C HIS A 43 28.86 -9.15 23.99
N PRO A 44 29.34 -7.97 24.41
CA PRO A 44 29.70 -6.87 23.50
C PRO A 44 30.84 -7.21 22.54
N GLU A 45 31.74 -8.11 22.91
CA GLU A 45 32.84 -8.55 22.04
C GLU A 45 32.34 -9.21 20.73
N ALA A 46 31.16 -9.82 20.74
CA ALA A 46 30.59 -10.45 19.55
C ALA A 46 30.28 -9.39 18.47
N ILE A 47 29.54 -8.33 18.83
CA ILE A 47 29.19 -7.27 17.87
C ILE A 47 30.41 -6.42 17.50
N LEU A 48 31.29 -6.13 18.46
CA LEU A 48 32.51 -5.37 18.21
C LEU A 48 33.39 -6.09 17.18
N LYS A 49 33.52 -7.41 17.29
CA LYS A 49 34.24 -8.22 16.30
C LYS A 49 33.57 -8.14 14.93
N ILE A 50 32.27 -8.41 14.85
CA ILE A 50 31.51 -8.41 13.58
C ILE A 50 31.67 -7.06 12.85
N GLN A 51 31.41 -5.96 13.53
CA GLN A 51 31.47 -4.63 12.92
C GLN A 51 32.90 -4.20 12.58
N ARG A 52 33.90 -4.53 13.41
CA ARG A 52 35.32 -4.30 13.06
C ARG A 52 35.72 -5.07 11.81
N ASP A 53 35.24 -6.30 11.65
CA ASP A 53 35.50 -7.11 10.46
C ASP A 53 34.87 -6.47 9.21
N TYR A 54 33.65 -5.91 9.31
CA TYR A 54 33.03 -5.14 8.21
C TYR A 54 33.78 -3.85 7.86
N VAL A 55 34.17 -3.07 8.86
CA VAL A 55 34.98 -1.86 8.66
C VAL A 55 36.31 -2.21 8.00
N ALA A 56 36.97 -3.28 8.44
CA ALA A 56 38.21 -3.78 7.83
C ALA A 56 38.01 -4.30 6.40
N ALA A 57 36.84 -4.87 6.10
CA ALA A 57 36.45 -5.31 4.76
C ALA A 57 36.13 -4.15 3.80
N GLY A 58 35.85 -2.94 4.33
CA GLY A 58 35.70 -1.72 3.56
C GLY A 58 34.29 -1.14 3.53
N SER A 59 33.41 -1.51 4.48
CA SER A 59 32.13 -0.82 4.71
C SER A 59 32.37 0.66 5.03
N ASP A 60 31.68 1.53 4.31
CA ASP A 60 31.67 2.98 4.55
C ASP A 60 30.62 3.35 5.63
N ILE A 61 29.55 2.55 5.75
CA ILE A 61 28.48 2.70 6.74
C ILE A 61 28.24 1.35 7.43
N ILE A 62 28.18 1.35 8.76
CA ILE A 62 27.74 0.20 9.57
C ILE A 62 26.45 0.55 10.33
N TYR A 63 25.59 -0.43 10.52
CA TYR A 63 24.30 -0.26 11.20
C TYR A 63 24.51 -0.49 12.69
N ALA A 64 24.05 0.46 13.52
CA ALA A 64 23.98 0.24 14.95
C ALA A 64 23.08 -0.99 15.22
N PRO A 65 23.40 -1.86 16.18
CA PRO A 65 22.62 -3.08 16.43
C PRO A 65 21.33 -2.75 17.19
N THR A 66 20.47 -1.90 16.62
CA THR A 66 19.28 -1.31 17.23
C THR A 66 17.98 -1.63 16.48
N PHE A 67 18.05 -2.54 15.50
CA PHE A 67 16.96 -2.98 14.62
C PHE A 67 15.58 -3.02 15.32
N GLY A 68 15.44 -3.80 16.41
CA GLY A 68 14.19 -3.96 17.17
C GLY A 68 14.11 -3.13 18.46
N CYS A 69 14.96 -2.13 18.66
CA CYS A 69 15.12 -1.42 19.92
C CYS A 69 14.05 -0.32 20.16
N ASN A 70 12.78 -0.59 19.86
CA ASN A 70 11.64 0.28 20.16
C ASN A 70 10.77 -0.31 21.28
N ARG A 71 9.94 0.52 21.92
CA ARG A 71 9.15 0.08 23.09
C ARG A 71 8.22 -1.11 22.81
N ILE A 72 7.65 -1.21 21.60
CA ILE A 72 6.70 -2.28 21.26
C ILE A 72 7.44 -3.62 21.16
N LYS A 73 8.55 -3.66 20.43
CA LYS A 73 9.40 -4.85 20.32
C LYS A 73 10.05 -5.24 21.65
N LEU A 74 10.60 -4.27 22.38
CA LEU A 74 11.24 -4.55 23.67
C LEU A 74 10.26 -5.04 24.74
N LYS A 75 8.98 -4.65 24.66
CA LYS A 75 7.92 -5.14 25.55
C LYS A 75 7.73 -6.66 25.45
N GLU A 76 7.96 -7.26 24.28
CA GLU A 76 7.89 -8.72 24.11
C GLU A 76 8.91 -9.46 24.99
N TYR A 77 9.94 -8.75 25.45
CA TYR A 77 10.99 -9.25 26.34
C TYR A 77 10.94 -8.60 27.75
N GLY A 78 9.96 -7.76 28.05
CA GLY A 78 9.86 -7.02 29.32
C GLY A 78 10.93 -5.94 29.49
N LEU A 79 11.38 -5.33 28.40
CA LEU A 79 12.47 -4.34 28.34
C LEU A 79 12.00 -2.95 27.87
N GLU A 80 10.69 -2.70 27.83
CA GLU A 80 10.11 -1.45 27.28
C GLU A 80 10.62 -0.18 27.98
N GLU A 81 10.97 -0.25 29.26
CA GLU A 81 11.52 0.88 30.02
C GLU A 81 13.01 1.16 29.72
N LYS A 82 13.66 0.31 28.91
CA LYS A 82 15.10 0.38 28.61
C LYS A 82 15.41 0.92 27.21
N VAL A 83 14.42 1.38 26.45
CA VAL A 83 14.59 1.90 25.07
C VAL A 83 15.75 2.89 25.00
N VAL A 84 15.74 3.93 25.83
CA VAL A 84 16.75 5.00 25.79
C VAL A 84 18.15 4.48 26.14
N SER A 85 18.29 3.69 27.22
CA SER A 85 19.61 3.18 27.63
C SER A 85 20.18 2.19 26.62
N MET A 86 19.36 1.26 26.13
CA MET A 86 19.80 0.23 25.18
C MET A 86 20.24 0.86 23.85
N ASN A 87 19.45 1.75 23.25
CA ASN A 87 19.84 2.44 22.01
C ASN A 87 21.18 3.19 22.17
N ARG A 88 21.38 3.88 23.31
CA ARG A 88 22.64 4.60 23.59
C ARG A 88 23.83 3.66 23.71
N GLU A 89 23.73 2.60 24.50
CA GLU A 89 24.82 1.65 24.74
C GLU A 89 25.17 0.87 23.46
N LEU A 90 24.17 0.41 22.71
CA LEU A 90 24.34 -0.30 21.43
C LEU A 90 24.99 0.59 20.37
N THR A 91 24.57 1.86 20.29
CA THR A 91 25.19 2.84 19.39
C THR A 91 26.63 3.14 19.80
N ALA A 92 26.94 3.20 21.10
CA ALA A 92 28.31 3.41 21.59
C ALA A 92 29.24 2.27 21.17
N LEU A 93 28.77 1.01 21.21
CA LEU A 93 29.52 -0.14 20.69
C LEU A 93 29.79 0.00 19.20
N ALA A 94 28.80 0.42 18.40
CA ALA A 94 28.98 0.65 16.97
C ALA A 94 29.98 1.77 16.68
N LYS A 95 29.92 2.88 17.42
CA LYS A 95 30.92 3.97 17.32
C LYS A 95 32.32 3.50 17.69
N GLN A 96 32.44 2.65 18.70
CA GLN A 96 33.71 2.03 19.10
C GLN A 96 34.26 1.09 18.00
N ALA A 97 33.40 0.32 17.34
CA ALA A 97 33.80 -0.55 16.23
C ALA A 97 34.20 0.23 14.98
N ALA A 98 33.48 1.32 14.68
CA ALA A 98 33.75 2.21 13.57
C ALA A 98 35.11 2.91 13.68
N ASP A 99 35.53 3.31 14.89
CA ASP A 99 36.84 3.94 15.15
C ASP A 99 37.14 5.13 14.21
N GLY A 100 36.09 5.89 13.85
CA GLY A 100 36.17 7.02 12.92
C GLY A 100 36.46 6.66 11.46
N LYS A 101 36.45 5.38 11.09
CA LYS A 101 36.74 4.87 9.73
C LYS A 101 35.50 4.58 8.91
N ALA A 102 34.34 4.46 9.56
CA ALA A 102 33.03 4.27 8.94
C ALA A 102 32.00 5.15 9.65
N PHE A 103 30.90 5.47 8.96
CA PHE A 103 29.75 6.12 9.55
C PHE A 103 28.85 5.10 10.26
N VAL A 104 28.16 5.53 11.31
CA VAL A 104 27.21 4.70 12.06
C VAL A 104 25.80 5.15 11.75
N ALA A 105 24.99 4.28 11.16
CA ALA A 105 23.56 4.51 10.95
C ALA A 105 22.75 4.03 12.15
N GLY A 106 21.82 4.85 12.65
CA GLY A 106 20.81 4.41 13.59
C GLY A 106 19.80 3.53 12.90
N ASP A 107 19.79 2.24 13.23
CA ASP A 107 18.97 1.23 12.57
C ASP A 107 17.64 1.02 13.29
N MET A 108 16.55 1.10 12.52
CA MET A 108 15.17 1.04 12.97
C MET A 108 14.36 0.17 12.01
N THR A 109 13.48 -0.69 12.54
CA THR A 109 12.60 -1.55 11.74
C THR A 109 11.14 -1.47 12.19
N MET A 110 10.28 -2.25 11.53
CA MET A 110 8.87 -2.40 11.89
C MET A 110 8.66 -2.80 13.35
N THR A 111 7.61 -2.26 13.95
CA THR A 111 7.18 -2.60 15.31
C THR A 111 6.60 -4.01 15.41
N GLY A 112 6.05 -4.53 14.30
CA GLY A 112 5.35 -5.81 14.25
C GLY A 112 3.86 -5.72 14.64
N GLU A 113 3.37 -4.56 15.05
CA GLU A 113 1.95 -4.31 15.27
C GLU A 113 1.29 -3.69 14.03
N SER A 114 0.06 -4.12 13.72
CA SER A 114 -0.67 -3.58 12.57
C SER A 114 -1.33 -2.24 12.89
N LEU A 115 -1.20 -1.29 11.97
CA LEU A 115 -1.90 -0.01 12.02
C LEU A 115 -3.42 -0.17 11.83
N ALA A 116 -4.20 0.72 12.46
CA ALA A 116 -5.61 0.86 12.16
C ALA A 116 -5.85 1.16 10.66
N PRO A 117 -6.94 0.66 10.05
CA PRO A 117 -8.01 -0.14 10.63
C PRO A 117 -7.78 -1.66 10.58
N LEU A 118 -6.55 -2.12 10.25
CA LEU A 118 -6.21 -3.55 10.21
C LEU A 118 -5.79 -4.09 11.58
N GLY A 119 -5.16 -3.24 12.40
CA GLY A 119 -4.89 -3.51 13.81
C GLY A 119 -5.39 -2.38 14.71
N THR A 120 -4.83 -2.30 15.92
CA THR A 120 -5.27 -1.35 16.95
C THR A 120 -4.35 -0.15 17.10
N LEU A 121 -3.14 -0.20 16.54
CA LEU A 121 -2.16 0.86 16.70
C LEU A 121 -2.55 2.07 15.85
N THR A 122 -2.67 3.23 16.47
CA THR A 122 -2.93 4.48 15.74
C THR A 122 -1.64 5.03 15.13
N LEU A 123 -1.78 5.84 14.08
CA LEU A 123 -0.62 6.46 13.42
C LEU A 123 0.20 7.33 14.38
N GLU A 124 -0.45 8.13 15.23
CA GLU A 124 0.27 9.01 16.17
C GLU A 124 0.99 8.21 17.26
N GLU A 125 0.39 7.15 17.79
CA GLU A 125 1.07 6.25 18.73
C GLU A 125 2.31 5.62 18.09
N LEU A 126 2.20 5.17 16.84
CA LEU A 126 3.33 4.63 16.09
C LEU A 126 4.44 5.67 15.87
N ILE A 127 4.08 6.91 15.52
CA ILE A 127 5.05 8.01 15.37
C ILE A 127 5.75 8.27 16.70
N ASP A 128 5.02 8.31 17.82
CA ASP A 128 5.61 8.50 19.14
C ASP A 128 6.58 7.39 19.55
N VAL A 129 6.28 6.14 19.18
CA VAL A 129 7.19 5.00 19.37
C VAL A 129 8.50 5.21 18.60
N TYR A 130 8.43 5.62 17.33
CA TYR A 130 9.62 5.89 16.54
C TYR A 130 10.37 7.14 16.98
N LYS A 131 9.68 8.19 17.45
CA LYS A 131 10.31 9.41 17.96
C LYS A 131 11.15 9.13 19.20
N GLU A 132 10.68 8.27 20.10
CA GLU A 132 11.46 7.87 21.26
C GLU A 132 12.78 7.19 20.86
N GLN A 133 12.72 6.21 19.95
CA GLN A 133 13.91 5.52 19.47
C GLN A 133 14.84 6.48 18.70
N ALA A 134 14.29 7.29 17.79
CA ALA A 134 15.04 8.25 16.99
C ALA A 134 15.74 9.29 17.87
N ALA A 135 15.09 9.79 18.92
CA ALA A 135 15.69 10.73 19.86
C ALA A 135 16.87 10.10 20.62
N ALA A 136 16.71 8.85 21.09
CA ALA A 136 17.79 8.14 21.77
C ALA A 136 19.01 7.90 20.86
N LEU A 137 18.78 7.52 19.60
CA LEU A 137 19.82 7.33 18.59
C LEU A 137 20.52 8.65 18.21
N TYR A 138 19.73 9.72 18.01
CA TYR A 138 20.26 11.04 17.70
C TYR A 138 21.16 11.57 18.82
N GLU A 139 20.72 11.47 20.07
CA GLU A 139 21.52 11.86 21.24
C GLU A 139 22.77 10.98 21.43
N ALA A 140 22.71 9.70 21.01
CA ALA A 140 23.85 8.81 20.99
C ALA A 140 24.86 9.13 19.87
N GLY A 141 24.51 10.05 18.96
CA GLY A 141 25.42 10.61 17.96
C GLY A 141 25.54 9.81 16.68
N VAL A 142 24.49 9.10 16.25
CA VAL A 142 24.46 8.47 14.91
C VAL A 142 24.72 9.50 13.80
N ASP A 143 25.31 9.05 12.69
CA ASP A 143 25.69 9.94 11.58
C ASP A 143 24.54 10.15 10.58
N LEU A 144 23.66 9.17 10.49
CA LEU A 144 22.44 9.12 9.68
C LEU A 144 21.47 8.07 10.25
N PHE A 145 20.25 7.99 9.70
CA PHE A 145 19.27 6.95 10.02
C PHE A 145 19.08 5.96 8.89
N VAL A 146 18.80 4.71 9.26
CA VAL A 146 18.26 3.71 8.34
C VAL A 146 16.98 3.12 8.91
N VAL A 147 15.92 3.16 8.11
CA VAL A 147 14.64 2.50 8.38
C VAL A 147 14.58 1.30 7.43
N GLU A 148 14.92 0.10 7.93
CA GLU A 148 15.12 -1.07 7.07
C GLU A 148 14.10 -2.19 7.27
N THR A 149 14.01 -3.05 6.25
CA THR A 149 13.13 -4.24 6.21
C THR A 149 11.65 -3.88 6.36
N MET A 150 11.23 -2.75 5.79
CA MET A 150 9.84 -2.33 5.88
C MET A 150 8.95 -3.07 4.88
N MET A 151 7.80 -3.55 5.33
CA MET A 151 6.75 -4.15 4.48
C MET A 151 5.55 -3.21 4.28
N SER A 152 5.35 -2.28 5.22
CA SER A 152 4.24 -1.32 5.24
C SER A 152 4.72 0.07 4.84
N LEU A 153 4.16 0.64 3.77
CA LEU A 153 4.45 2.01 3.37
C LEU A 153 3.94 3.04 4.39
N PRO A 154 2.72 2.91 4.97
CA PRO A 154 2.29 3.79 6.06
C PRO A 154 3.25 3.81 7.24
N GLU A 155 3.75 2.64 7.67
CA GLU A 155 4.69 2.56 8.80
C GLU A 155 6.06 3.14 8.46
N SER A 156 6.53 2.93 7.21
CA SER A 156 7.74 3.57 6.69
C SER A 156 7.63 5.10 6.74
N ARG A 157 6.47 5.65 6.33
CA ARG A 157 6.21 7.09 6.43
C ARG A 157 6.22 7.57 7.88
N ALA A 158 5.61 6.82 8.80
CA ALA A 158 5.58 7.16 10.22
C ALA A 158 7.00 7.28 10.80
N ALA A 159 7.90 6.35 10.47
CA ALA A 159 9.30 6.40 10.88
C ALA A 159 10.04 7.61 10.30
N VAL A 160 9.84 7.92 9.01
CA VAL A 160 10.45 9.11 8.37
C VAL A 160 9.95 10.40 9.03
N ILE A 161 8.64 10.52 9.25
CA ILE A 161 8.04 11.67 9.93
C ILE A 161 8.59 11.82 11.35
N ALA A 162 8.68 10.71 12.10
CA ALA A 162 9.25 10.69 13.44
C ALA A 162 10.69 11.21 13.47
N ILE A 163 11.54 10.76 12.55
CA ILE A 163 12.93 11.21 12.45
C ILE A 163 13.01 12.69 12.08
N GLN A 164 12.24 13.15 11.09
CA GLN A 164 12.20 14.55 10.67
C GLN A 164 11.70 15.50 11.77
N GLU A 165 10.78 15.04 12.63
CA GLU A 165 10.33 15.80 13.80
C GLU A 165 11.35 15.80 14.95
N THR A 166 12.39 14.98 14.85
CA THR A 166 13.44 14.83 15.86
C THR A 166 14.74 15.53 15.46
N CYS A 167 15.15 15.43 14.20
CA CYS A 167 16.40 15.99 13.69
C CYS A 167 16.45 16.09 12.15
N ASP A 168 17.51 16.71 11.62
CA ASP A 168 17.73 16.92 10.18
C ASP A 168 18.75 15.94 9.54
N LEU A 169 19.07 14.82 10.22
CA LEU A 169 20.03 13.85 9.69
C LEU A 169 19.49 13.14 8.43
N PRO A 170 20.38 12.69 7.51
CA PRO A 170 19.96 11.91 6.35
C PRO A 170 19.22 10.63 6.76
N ILE A 171 18.19 10.28 5.99
CA ILE A 171 17.35 9.10 6.23
C ILE A 171 17.46 8.17 5.03
N MET A 172 17.84 6.93 5.27
CA MET A 172 17.78 5.84 4.29
C MET A 172 16.56 4.99 4.60
N VAL A 173 15.77 4.62 3.60
CA VAL A 173 14.61 3.76 3.81
C VAL A 173 14.67 2.58 2.85
N THR A 174 14.66 1.36 3.37
CA THR A 174 14.58 0.15 2.53
C THR A 174 13.32 -0.64 2.82
N MET A 175 12.69 -1.10 1.74
CA MET A 175 11.52 -1.97 1.81
C MET A 175 11.89 -3.37 1.32
N THR A 176 11.15 -4.37 1.79
CA THR A 176 11.31 -5.77 1.36
C THR A 176 10.14 -6.16 0.47
N PHE A 177 10.45 -6.69 -0.72
CA PHE A 177 9.46 -7.08 -1.73
C PHE A 177 9.47 -8.60 -1.91
N ALA A 178 8.32 -9.19 -2.18
CA ALA A 178 8.22 -10.59 -2.57
C ALA A 178 8.65 -10.78 -4.03
N GLU A 179 8.70 -12.04 -4.50
CA GLU A 179 9.11 -12.39 -5.87
C GLU A 179 8.23 -11.74 -6.96
N ASP A 180 6.98 -11.41 -6.63
CA ASP A 180 6.05 -10.70 -7.53
C ASP A 180 6.34 -9.20 -7.65
N GLY A 181 7.36 -8.71 -6.94
CA GLY A 181 7.76 -7.31 -6.93
C GLY A 181 6.75 -6.40 -6.24
N LYS A 182 6.07 -6.88 -5.20
CA LYS A 182 5.21 -6.09 -4.29
C LYS A 182 5.51 -6.44 -2.83
N THR A 183 5.17 -5.54 -1.91
CA THR A 183 5.21 -5.86 -0.47
C THR A 183 3.98 -6.69 -0.07
N LEU A 184 3.99 -7.24 1.15
CA LEU A 184 2.83 -7.97 1.72
C LEU A 184 1.52 -7.15 1.68
N TYR A 185 1.62 -5.83 1.80
CA TYR A 185 0.48 -4.90 1.79
C TYR A 185 0.09 -4.44 0.37
N GLY A 186 0.80 -4.91 -0.66
CA GLY A 186 0.54 -4.59 -2.06
C GLY A 186 1.27 -3.36 -2.58
N THR A 187 2.23 -2.82 -1.82
CA THR A 187 3.02 -1.67 -2.26
C THR A 187 3.95 -2.05 -3.40
N THR A 188 3.94 -1.25 -4.46
CA THR A 188 4.85 -1.41 -5.60
C THR A 188 6.17 -0.65 -5.34
N PRO A 189 7.30 -1.10 -5.91
CA PRO A 189 8.58 -0.40 -5.86
C PRO A 189 8.46 1.07 -6.31
N GLU A 190 7.65 1.34 -7.33
CA GLU A 190 7.40 2.69 -7.82
C GLU A 190 6.65 3.55 -6.79
N ALA A 191 5.59 3.01 -6.18
CA ALA A 191 4.84 3.72 -5.15
C ALA A 191 5.72 4.03 -3.93
N ALA A 192 6.48 3.04 -3.45
CA ALA A 192 7.44 3.23 -2.36
C ALA A 192 8.46 4.34 -2.70
N ALA A 193 9.06 4.29 -3.89
CA ALA A 193 10.04 5.26 -4.32
C ALA A 193 9.48 6.68 -4.37
N VAL A 194 8.34 6.89 -5.05
CA VAL A 194 7.71 8.20 -5.16
C VAL A 194 7.34 8.77 -3.80
N VAL A 195 6.72 7.95 -2.94
CA VAL A 195 6.21 8.38 -1.66
C VAL A 195 7.34 8.72 -0.69
N LEU A 196 8.33 7.84 -0.55
CA LEU A 196 9.44 8.02 0.39
C LEU A 196 10.39 9.14 -0.05
N GLU A 197 10.69 9.25 -1.35
CA GLU A 197 11.46 10.39 -1.88
C GLU A 197 10.73 11.71 -1.58
N SER A 198 9.44 11.78 -1.91
CA SER A 198 8.68 13.02 -1.73
C SER A 198 8.56 13.44 -0.27
N LEU A 199 8.44 12.47 0.64
CA LEU A 199 8.38 12.73 2.07
C LEU A 199 9.73 13.22 2.62
N GLY A 200 10.83 12.99 1.91
CA GLY A 200 12.16 13.52 2.25
C GLY A 200 13.18 12.47 2.68
N ALA A 201 13.02 11.21 2.31
CA ALA A 201 14.11 10.24 2.37
C ALA A 201 15.30 10.72 1.51
N SER A 202 16.51 10.50 2.00
CA SER A 202 17.76 10.84 1.29
C SER A 202 18.23 9.70 0.39
N VAL A 203 17.98 8.45 0.80
CA VAL A 203 18.22 7.25 0.01
C VAL A 203 17.01 6.34 0.17
N ILE A 204 16.57 5.71 -0.91
CA ILE A 204 15.53 4.68 -0.87
C ILE A 204 16.12 3.37 -1.36
N GLY A 205 15.49 2.23 -1.08
CA GLY A 205 16.05 0.99 -1.56
C GLY A 205 15.30 -0.26 -1.18
N VAL A 206 16.01 -1.36 -1.37
CA VAL A 206 15.54 -2.71 -1.12
C VAL A 206 16.58 -3.51 -0.36
N ASN A 207 16.12 -4.30 0.60
CA ASN A 207 16.94 -5.26 1.32
C ASN A 207 16.18 -6.56 1.53
N CYS A 208 16.92 -7.64 1.83
CA CYS A 208 16.37 -8.97 2.10
C CYS A 208 15.61 -9.57 0.88
N SER A 209 14.75 -10.57 1.17
CA SER A 209 13.99 -11.43 0.26
C SER A 209 14.81 -12.25 -0.75
N THR A 210 15.56 -11.61 -1.64
CA THR A 210 16.13 -12.24 -2.83
C THR A 210 17.64 -12.04 -2.96
N GLY A 211 18.25 -12.78 -3.88
CA GLY A 211 19.64 -12.61 -4.27
C GLY A 211 19.87 -11.38 -5.14
N PRO A 212 21.14 -11.05 -5.46
CA PRO A 212 21.50 -9.85 -6.20
C PRO A 212 20.90 -9.79 -7.61
N LEU A 213 20.80 -10.93 -8.31
CA LEU A 213 20.25 -10.96 -9.67
C LEU A 213 18.75 -10.66 -9.69
N GLU A 214 17.98 -11.34 -8.85
CA GLU A 214 16.52 -11.19 -8.77
C GLU A 214 16.12 -9.79 -8.31
N MET A 215 16.92 -9.16 -7.46
CA MET A 215 16.71 -7.81 -6.95
C MET A 215 16.85 -6.71 -8.03
N THR A 216 17.48 -7.01 -9.17
CA THR A 216 17.71 -6.02 -10.25
C THR A 216 16.43 -5.40 -10.80
N GLU A 217 15.36 -6.18 -10.92
CA GLU A 217 14.09 -5.69 -11.46
C GLU A 217 13.43 -4.67 -10.52
N VAL A 218 13.48 -4.92 -9.21
CA VAL A 218 12.98 -3.99 -8.20
C VAL A 218 13.74 -2.66 -8.26
N VAL A 219 15.08 -2.73 -8.32
CA VAL A 219 15.94 -1.54 -8.41
C VAL A 219 15.64 -0.72 -9.67
N LYS A 220 15.48 -1.38 -10.84
CA LYS A 220 15.12 -0.70 -12.10
C LYS A 220 13.80 0.05 -11.99
N ARG A 221 12.78 -0.60 -11.41
CA ARG A 221 11.45 -0.01 -11.21
C ARG A 221 11.49 1.20 -10.28
N MET A 222 12.24 1.12 -9.18
CA MET A 222 12.44 2.29 -8.30
C MET A 222 13.19 3.42 -9.04
N ARG A 223 14.25 3.10 -9.77
CA ARG A 223 15.07 4.08 -10.51
C ARG A 223 14.29 4.82 -11.59
N ALA A 224 13.31 4.16 -12.21
CA ALA A 224 12.48 4.73 -13.25
C ALA A 224 11.63 5.93 -12.77
N VAL A 225 11.36 6.02 -11.47
CA VAL A 225 10.50 7.08 -10.90
C VAL A 225 11.22 7.97 -9.87
N SER A 226 12.43 7.62 -9.45
CA SER A 226 13.18 8.35 -8.42
C SER A 226 14.25 9.30 -8.95
N ARG A 227 14.65 10.28 -8.13
CA ARG A 227 15.78 11.20 -8.37
C ARG A 227 16.77 11.26 -7.22
N ILE A 228 16.73 10.26 -6.36
CA ILE A 228 17.66 10.08 -5.25
C ILE A 228 18.36 8.71 -5.38
N PRO A 229 19.52 8.53 -4.74
CA PRO A 229 20.27 7.28 -4.79
C PRO A 229 19.45 6.07 -4.34
N ILE A 230 19.76 4.90 -4.90
CA ILE A 230 19.15 3.62 -4.53
C ILE A 230 20.14 2.73 -3.79
N LEU A 231 19.70 2.21 -2.63
CA LEU A 231 20.38 1.18 -1.84
C LEU A 231 19.87 -0.22 -2.21
N ALA A 232 20.79 -1.18 -2.38
CA ALA A 232 20.47 -2.59 -2.47
C ALA A 232 21.29 -3.43 -1.47
N LYS A 233 20.61 -4.21 -0.62
CA LYS A 233 21.22 -5.18 0.32
C LYS A 233 20.59 -6.58 0.14
N PRO A 234 20.98 -7.33 -0.91
CA PRO A 234 20.43 -8.66 -1.17
C PRO A 234 20.91 -9.71 -0.16
N ASN A 235 20.17 -10.82 -0.07
CA ASN A 235 20.59 -12.02 0.67
C ASN A 235 21.66 -12.80 -0.12
N ALA A 236 22.41 -13.66 0.58
CA ALA A 236 23.30 -14.63 -0.05
C ALA A 236 22.51 -15.83 -0.64
N GLY A 237 21.52 -15.54 -1.49
CA GLY A 237 20.54 -16.50 -1.99
C GLY A 237 19.40 -16.78 -1.01
N LEU A 238 18.55 -17.74 -1.38
CA LEU A 238 17.45 -18.20 -0.54
C LEU A 238 17.98 -19.10 0.59
N PRO A 239 17.35 -19.07 1.79
CA PRO A 239 17.72 -19.95 2.88
C PRO A 239 17.35 -21.40 2.57
N GLU A 240 18.28 -22.32 2.82
CA GLU A 240 18.05 -23.76 2.76
C GLU A 240 18.32 -24.41 4.12
N LEU A 241 17.73 -25.58 4.38
CA LEU A 241 18.00 -26.33 5.59
C LEU A 241 18.99 -27.46 5.30
N GLU A 242 20.09 -27.50 6.05
CA GLU A 242 21.03 -28.63 6.05
C GLU A 242 21.36 -29.03 7.49
N ASP A 243 21.16 -30.29 7.84
CA ASP A 243 21.36 -30.85 9.19
C ASP A 243 20.64 -30.06 10.31
N GLY A 244 19.46 -29.50 10.00
CA GLY A 244 18.68 -28.71 10.95
C GLY A 244 19.21 -27.29 11.20
N LYS A 245 20.08 -26.77 10.33
CA LYS A 245 20.56 -25.38 10.36
C LYS A 245 20.18 -24.67 9.06
N THR A 246 19.83 -23.40 9.16
CA THR A 246 19.65 -22.54 7.99
C THR A 246 21.02 -22.22 7.37
N VAL A 247 21.19 -22.55 6.11
CA VAL A 247 22.40 -22.31 5.31
C VAL A 247 22.05 -21.48 4.08
N TYR A 248 22.92 -20.54 3.75
CA TYR A 248 22.87 -19.75 2.52
C TYR A 248 23.97 -20.27 1.60
N LYS A 249 23.59 -20.79 0.42
CA LYS A 249 24.53 -21.50 -0.47
C LYS A 249 25.33 -20.59 -1.38
N MET A 250 24.86 -19.37 -1.64
CA MET A 250 25.56 -18.46 -2.53
C MET A 250 26.91 -18.07 -1.92
N THR A 251 27.98 -18.29 -2.68
CA THR A 251 29.32 -17.89 -2.29
C THR A 251 29.54 -16.39 -2.51
N ALA A 252 30.56 -15.82 -1.86
CA ALA A 252 30.91 -14.43 -2.09
C ALA A 252 31.33 -14.14 -3.55
N ASP A 253 31.92 -15.10 -4.27
CA ASP A 253 32.26 -14.96 -5.70
C ASP A 253 31.01 -14.90 -6.59
N GLU A 254 30.05 -15.79 -6.36
CA GLU A 254 28.77 -15.79 -7.07
C GLU A 254 27.98 -14.52 -6.77
N PHE A 255 28.00 -14.05 -5.52
CA PHE A 255 27.32 -12.82 -5.13
C PHE A 255 27.85 -11.61 -5.90
N VAL A 256 29.17 -11.42 -5.93
CA VAL A 256 29.78 -10.26 -6.62
C VAL A 256 29.75 -10.36 -8.14
N PHE A 257 29.61 -11.57 -8.70
CA PHE A 257 29.41 -11.76 -10.13
C PHE A 257 28.17 -11.03 -10.65
N TYR A 258 27.11 -10.92 -9.85
CA TYR A 258 25.85 -10.24 -10.23
C TYR A 258 25.78 -8.76 -9.82
N ILE A 259 26.75 -8.23 -9.06
CA ILE A 259 26.76 -6.84 -8.61
C ILE A 259 26.77 -5.82 -9.77
N PRO A 260 27.51 -6.03 -10.88
CA PRO A 260 27.43 -5.12 -12.03
C PRO A 260 26.00 -4.94 -12.56
N ASN A 261 25.16 -5.97 -12.52
CA ASN A 261 23.76 -5.88 -12.94
C ASN A 261 22.93 -4.97 -12.02
N LEU A 262 23.19 -4.99 -10.70
CA LEU A 262 22.52 -4.11 -9.75
C LEU A 262 22.95 -2.65 -9.90
N VAL A 263 24.23 -2.41 -10.15
CA VAL A 263 24.74 -1.06 -10.42
C VAL A 263 24.17 -0.52 -11.73
N GLU A 264 24.14 -1.34 -12.79
CA GLU A 264 23.50 -0.99 -14.06
C GLU A 264 21.99 -0.73 -13.92
N ALA A 265 21.31 -1.47 -13.03
CA ALA A 265 19.91 -1.23 -12.68
C ALA A 265 19.69 0.13 -11.97
N GLY A 266 20.73 0.71 -11.37
CA GLY A 266 20.69 2.03 -10.73
C GLY A 266 21.06 2.05 -9.24
N ALA A 267 21.55 0.95 -8.67
CA ALA A 267 22.00 0.92 -7.27
C ALA A 267 23.32 1.70 -7.10
N GLY A 268 23.26 2.81 -6.37
CA GLY A 268 24.42 3.65 -6.04
C GLY A 268 25.04 3.35 -4.68
N MET A 269 24.37 2.53 -3.88
CA MET A 269 24.83 2.07 -2.59
C MET A 269 24.52 0.59 -2.42
N LEU A 270 25.46 -0.17 -1.89
CA LEU A 270 25.40 -1.64 -1.86
C LEU A 270 25.79 -2.18 -0.49
N GLY A 271 25.24 -3.32 -0.11
CA GLY A 271 25.71 -4.08 1.05
C GLY A 271 25.19 -5.51 0.98
N GLY A 272 25.12 -6.19 2.12
CA GLY A 272 24.55 -7.52 2.21
C GLY A 272 23.52 -7.63 3.33
N CYS A 273 22.52 -8.50 3.14
CA CYS A 273 21.58 -8.87 4.19
C CYS A 273 21.86 -10.32 4.63
N CYS A 274 20.84 -11.12 4.90
CA CYS A 274 20.99 -12.45 5.48
C CYS A 274 21.95 -13.36 4.68
N GLY A 275 22.84 -14.02 5.40
CA GLY A 275 23.86 -14.91 4.83
C GLY A 275 25.18 -14.24 4.42
N THR A 276 25.27 -12.91 4.44
CA THR A 276 26.49 -12.18 4.06
C THR A 276 27.38 -11.84 5.26
N ASP A 277 28.69 -11.99 5.10
CA ASP A 277 29.70 -11.67 6.12
C ASP A 277 30.81 -10.76 5.57
N ALA A 278 31.89 -10.58 6.34
CA ALA A 278 33.00 -9.70 5.96
C ALA A 278 33.69 -10.13 4.65
N GLU A 279 33.67 -11.42 4.27
CA GLU A 279 34.22 -11.86 2.98
C GLU A 279 33.41 -11.28 1.81
N PHE A 280 32.08 -11.28 1.92
CA PHE A 280 31.19 -10.70 0.91
C PHE A 280 31.45 -9.21 0.74
N ILE A 281 31.54 -8.47 1.84
CA ILE A 281 31.81 -7.03 1.81
C ILE A 281 33.19 -6.73 1.21
N LYS A 282 34.20 -7.54 1.52
CA LYS A 282 35.55 -7.39 0.96
C LYS A 282 35.54 -7.59 -0.56
N LYS A 283 34.95 -8.68 -1.05
CA LYS A 283 34.83 -8.91 -2.50
C LYS A 283 33.98 -7.84 -3.17
N LEU A 284 32.92 -7.39 -2.52
CA LEU A 284 32.08 -6.29 -3.00
C LEU A 284 32.93 -5.02 -3.17
N LYS A 285 33.78 -4.68 -2.20
CA LYS A 285 34.72 -3.55 -2.30
C LYS A 285 35.66 -3.68 -3.48
N GLU A 286 36.24 -4.85 -3.68
CA GLU A 286 37.13 -5.11 -4.81
C GLU A 286 36.38 -4.93 -6.14
N THR A 287 35.16 -5.47 -6.27
CA THR A 287 34.35 -5.36 -7.49
C THR A 287 33.94 -3.92 -7.80
N VAL A 288 33.39 -3.18 -6.84
CA VAL A 288 32.83 -1.83 -7.10
C VAL A 288 33.89 -0.78 -7.44
N THR A 289 35.17 -1.01 -7.11
CA THR A 289 36.26 -0.09 -7.49
C THR A 289 36.45 0.02 -9.01
N SER A 290 35.97 -0.96 -9.77
CA SER A 290 36.00 -0.96 -11.23
C SER A 290 34.72 -0.43 -11.89
N LEU A 291 33.70 -0.09 -11.10
CA LEU A 291 32.39 0.33 -11.56
C LEU A 291 32.19 1.85 -11.38
N CYS A 292 31.39 2.45 -12.25
CA CYS A 292 30.98 3.84 -12.11
C CYS A 292 29.71 3.93 -11.27
N PRO A 293 29.60 4.92 -10.36
CA PRO A 293 28.34 5.17 -9.68
C PRO A 293 27.25 5.55 -10.72
N PRO A 294 26.01 5.09 -10.54
CA PRO A 294 24.91 5.43 -11.45
C PRO A 294 24.54 6.91 -11.34
N ASP A 295 24.20 7.54 -12.48
CA ASP A 295 23.61 8.88 -12.47
C ASP A 295 22.16 8.79 -12.00
N TRP A 296 21.90 9.30 -10.78
CA TRP A 296 20.57 9.34 -10.17
C TRP A 296 19.86 10.69 -10.32
N LYS A 297 20.55 11.72 -10.85
CA LYS A 297 20.03 13.10 -10.95
C LYS A 297 19.17 13.36 -12.18
N GLU A 298 19.07 12.38 -13.08
CA GLU A 298 18.29 12.49 -14.30
C GLU A 298 16.85 12.96 -14.03
N GLU A 299 16.36 13.91 -14.84
CA GLU A 299 15.00 14.40 -14.66
C GLU A 299 13.96 13.30 -14.85
N ARG A 300 12.97 13.29 -13.96
CA ARG A 300 11.79 12.42 -14.03
C ARG A 300 10.52 13.25 -14.10
N LEU A 301 9.41 12.63 -14.51
CA LEU A 301 8.08 13.23 -14.36
C LEU A 301 7.76 13.48 -12.88
N SER A 302 6.70 14.24 -12.62
CA SER A 302 6.08 14.28 -11.29
C SER A 302 5.00 13.22 -11.22
N TYR A 303 4.78 12.68 -10.02
CA TYR A 303 3.87 11.56 -9.80
C TYR A 303 3.01 11.88 -8.59
N LEU A 304 1.72 11.57 -8.68
CA LEU A 304 0.90 11.28 -7.52
C LEU A 304 1.02 9.79 -7.20
N ALA A 305 0.75 9.40 -5.97
CA ALA A 305 0.81 8.00 -5.59
C ALA A 305 -0.22 7.66 -4.52
N SER A 306 -0.80 6.48 -4.62
CA SER A 306 -1.40 5.77 -3.49
C SER A 306 -0.39 4.77 -2.95
N GLU A 307 -0.81 3.92 -2.00
CA GLU A 307 0.01 2.79 -1.57
C GLU A 307 0.24 1.77 -2.70
N ARG A 308 -0.60 1.74 -3.73
CA ARG A 308 -0.61 0.66 -4.74
C ARG A 308 -0.10 1.10 -6.11
N ILE A 309 -0.40 2.33 -6.53
CA ILE A 309 -0.08 2.80 -7.88
C ILE A 309 0.56 4.17 -7.86
N VAL A 310 1.31 4.46 -8.93
CA VAL A 310 1.80 5.80 -9.26
C VAL A 310 1.02 6.34 -10.46
N GLN A 311 0.62 7.60 -10.40
CA GLN A 311 -0.02 8.31 -11.50
C GLN A 311 0.93 9.40 -12.00
N PRO A 312 1.57 9.23 -13.18
CA PRO A 312 2.39 10.28 -13.76
C PRO A 312 1.56 11.51 -14.11
N ILE A 313 2.13 12.68 -13.82
CA ILE A 313 1.62 13.99 -14.22
C ILE A 313 2.55 14.54 -15.28
N ASP A 314 2.18 14.33 -16.54
CA ASP A 314 2.88 14.86 -17.71
C ASP A 314 1.98 15.89 -18.42
N PRO A 315 2.39 17.17 -18.50
CA PRO A 315 1.66 18.17 -19.27
C PRO A 315 1.42 17.76 -20.73
N ASN A 316 2.30 16.94 -21.32
CA ASN A 316 2.20 16.45 -22.70
C ASN A 316 1.49 15.09 -22.82
N GLY A 317 1.23 14.43 -21.70
CA GLY A 317 0.72 13.07 -21.64
C GLY A 317 -0.78 12.93 -21.97
N PRO A 318 -1.34 11.76 -21.64
CA PRO A 318 -2.78 11.52 -21.68
C PRO A 318 -3.56 12.49 -20.79
N PHE A 319 -4.79 12.76 -21.17
CA PHE A 319 -5.69 13.58 -20.35
C PHE A 319 -6.13 12.80 -19.10
N LEU A 320 -6.08 13.45 -17.93
CA LEU A 320 -6.45 12.82 -16.66
C LEU A 320 -7.78 13.34 -16.14
N LEU A 321 -8.52 12.45 -15.49
CA LEU A 321 -9.81 12.76 -14.88
C LEU A 321 -9.72 12.65 -13.36
N ILE A 322 -10.08 13.73 -12.67
CA ILE A 322 -10.21 13.79 -11.22
C ILE A 322 -11.70 13.63 -10.89
N GLY A 323 -12.08 12.52 -10.24
CA GLY A 323 -13.46 12.20 -9.93
C GLY A 323 -14.05 13.10 -8.83
N GLU A 324 -15.08 13.90 -9.15
CA GLU A 324 -15.66 14.94 -8.27
C GLU A 324 -16.78 14.45 -7.31
N ARG A 325 -17.16 13.16 -7.35
CA ARG A 325 -18.40 12.72 -6.69
C ARG A 325 -18.30 12.61 -5.17
N MET A 326 -17.12 12.47 -4.58
CA MET A 326 -16.96 12.42 -3.11
C MET A 326 -16.95 13.83 -2.52
N ASN A 327 -18.10 14.50 -2.63
CA ASN A 327 -18.31 15.86 -2.13
C ASN A 327 -19.77 15.99 -1.67
N PRO A 328 -20.04 16.27 -0.38
CA PRO A 328 -21.40 16.33 0.18
C PRO A 328 -22.19 17.57 -0.28
N THR A 329 -21.56 18.55 -0.93
CA THR A 329 -22.23 19.78 -1.38
C THR A 329 -23.39 19.47 -2.32
N GLY A 330 -24.61 19.86 -1.91
CA GLY A 330 -25.83 19.61 -2.67
C GLY A 330 -26.33 18.15 -2.68
N LYS A 331 -25.66 17.21 -2.00
CA LYS A 331 -26.02 15.78 -2.00
C LYS A 331 -26.63 15.35 -0.67
N LYS A 332 -27.96 15.49 -0.54
CA LYS A 332 -28.71 15.19 0.70
C LYS A 332 -28.44 13.80 1.28
N ALA A 333 -28.35 12.77 0.44
CA ALA A 333 -28.11 11.40 0.88
C ALA A 333 -26.72 11.23 1.52
N LEU A 334 -25.67 11.75 0.86
CA LEU A 334 -24.31 11.71 1.39
C LEU A 334 -24.19 12.54 2.67
N GLN A 335 -24.83 13.71 2.73
CA GLN A 335 -24.87 14.53 3.94
C GLN A 335 -25.55 13.82 5.12
N ALA A 336 -26.63 13.09 4.88
CA ALA A 336 -27.29 12.32 5.94
C ALA A 336 -26.37 11.21 6.45
N GLU A 337 -25.75 10.47 5.53
CA GLU A 337 -24.86 9.36 5.87
C GLU A 337 -23.65 9.80 6.71
N LEU A 338 -22.97 10.89 6.31
CA LEU A 338 -21.83 11.42 7.04
C LEU A 338 -22.20 11.89 8.45
N ARG A 339 -23.40 12.48 8.64
CA ARG A 339 -23.90 12.85 9.98
C ARG A 339 -24.20 11.66 10.87
N GLU A 340 -24.58 10.53 10.27
CA GLU A 340 -24.78 9.27 10.98
C GLU A 340 -23.46 8.54 11.29
N GLY A 341 -22.31 9.13 10.91
CA GLY A 341 -20.99 8.52 11.09
C GLY A 341 -20.71 7.35 10.15
N SER A 342 -21.53 7.17 9.11
CA SER A 342 -21.33 6.18 8.06
C SER A 342 -20.66 6.82 6.84
N ARG A 343 -19.89 6.02 6.09
CA ARG A 343 -19.20 6.43 4.85
C ARG A 343 -19.43 5.45 3.70
N ALA A 344 -20.39 4.53 3.84
CA ALA A 344 -20.63 3.47 2.86
C ALA A 344 -20.92 4.00 1.44
N LEU A 345 -21.72 5.07 1.31
CA LEU A 345 -22.00 5.74 0.04
C LEU A 345 -20.76 6.46 -0.50
N LEU A 346 -19.95 7.08 0.36
CA LEU A 346 -18.69 7.71 -0.04
C LEU A 346 -17.72 6.68 -0.64
N LEU A 347 -17.54 5.53 0.03
CA LEU A 347 -16.71 4.43 -0.46
C LEU A 347 -17.26 3.81 -1.75
N ALA A 348 -18.58 3.64 -1.86
CA ALA A 348 -19.22 3.18 -3.09
C ALA A 348 -19.00 4.16 -4.26
N MET A 349 -19.06 5.47 -4.00
CA MET A 349 -18.76 6.50 -5.00
C MET A 349 -17.28 6.44 -5.44
N ALA A 350 -16.34 6.15 -4.54
CA ALA A 350 -14.93 5.97 -4.90
C ALA A 350 -14.75 4.83 -5.91
N ALA A 351 -15.27 3.64 -5.56
CA ALA A 351 -15.20 2.46 -6.40
C ALA A 351 -15.89 2.66 -7.76
N GLU A 352 -17.08 3.28 -7.79
CA GLU A 352 -17.80 3.60 -9.03
C GLU A 352 -16.96 4.51 -9.93
N GLN A 353 -16.30 5.53 -9.35
CA GLN A 353 -15.51 6.48 -10.13
C GLN A 353 -14.26 5.86 -10.74
N GLU A 354 -13.55 5.01 -9.98
CA GLU A 354 -12.42 4.23 -10.50
C GLU A 354 -12.88 3.32 -11.64
N GLU A 355 -14.00 2.59 -11.47
CA GLU A 355 -14.56 1.76 -12.52
C GLU A 355 -14.92 2.59 -13.77
N LYS A 356 -15.47 3.79 -13.59
CA LYS A 356 -15.85 4.69 -14.69
C LYS A 356 -14.67 5.46 -15.30
N GLY A 357 -13.43 5.20 -14.87
CA GLY A 357 -12.22 5.71 -15.51
C GLY A 357 -11.69 7.03 -14.92
N ALA A 358 -11.97 7.31 -13.65
CA ALA A 358 -11.20 8.30 -12.90
C ALA A 358 -9.74 7.83 -12.76
N HIS A 359 -8.82 8.80 -12.71
CA HIS A 359 -7.39 8.56 -12.52
C HIS A 359 -6.92 9.03 -11.13
N ILE A 360 -7.64 10.00 -10.58
CA ILE A 360 -7.44 10.62 -9.27
C ILE A 360 -8.85 10.81 -8.67
N LEU A 361 -8.98 10.77 -7.35
CA LEU A 361 -10.26 10.99 -6.69
C LEU A 361 -10.21 12.26 -5.82
N ASP A 362 -11.11 13.20 -6.06
CA ASP A 362 -11.27 14.40 -5.23
C ASP A 362 -12.11 14.07 -3.99
N LEU A 363 -11.52 14.25 -2.81
CA LEU A 363 -12.10 13.93 -1.51
C LEU A 363 -12.40 15.22 -0.75
N ASN A 364 -13.68 15.55 -0.67
CA ASN A 364 -14.22 16.61 0.15
C ASN A 364 -15.27 16.03 1.10
N VAL A 365 -15.10 16.24 2.41
CA VAL A 365 -16.10 15.85 3.43
C VAL A 365 -16.71 17.05 4.14
N GLY A 366 -16.40 18.27 3.70
CA GLY A 366 -16.78 19.51 4.36
C GLY A 366 -18.28 19.73 4.38
N MET A 367 -18.86 19.76 5.59
CA MET A 367 -20.27 20.09 5.79
C MET A 367 -20.60 20.42 7.25
N ASN A 368 -21.70 21.13 7.45
CA ASN A 368 -22.19 21.43 8.78
C ASN A 368 -22.77 20.19 9.49
N GLY A 369 -22.41 20.04 10.77
CA GLY A 369 -22.96 19.02 11.67
C GLY A 369 -22.12 17.75 11.80
N ILE A 370 -20.84 17.79 11.44
CA ILE A 370 -19.88 16.69 11.63
C ILE A 370 -18.56 17.24 12.20
N ASN A 371 -17.71 16.35 12.73
CA ASN A 371 -16.30 16.64 12.94
C ASN A 371 -15.56 16.39 11.61
N GLU A 372 -15.30 17.45 10.84
CA GLU A 372 -14.69 17.33 9.50
C GLU A 372 -13.31 16.67 9.55
N LYS A 373 -12.47 17.01 10.54
CA LYS A 373 -11.14 16.43 10.70
C LYS A 373 -11.20 14.91 10.89
N GLU A 374 -11.98 14.46 11.87
CA GLU A 374 -12.14 13.04 12.17
C GLU A 374 -12.76 12.28 10.99
N THR A 375 -13.77 12.88 10.34
CA THR A 375 -14.42 12.30 9.16
C THR A 375 -13.44 12.15 7.99
N MET A 376 -12.58 13.14 7.76
CA MET A 376 -11.54 13.11 6.72
C MET A 376 -10.54 11.98 6.97
N LEU A 377 -10.06 11.84 8.21
CA LEU A 377 -9.11 10.79 8.58
C LEU A 377 -9.70 9.39 8.39
N HIS A 378 -10.91 9.15 8.89
CA HIS A 378 -11.60 7.87 8.69
C HIS A 378 -11.89 7.59 7.20
N ALA A 379 -12.23 8.62 6.41
CA ALA A 379 -12.43 8.46 4.98
C ALA A 379 -11.12 8.05 4.27
N ILE A 380 -9.99 8.66 4.60
CA ILE A 380 -8.68 8.31 4.03
C ILE A 380 -8.30 6.86 4.35
N GLU A 381 -8.45 6.45 5.61
CA GLU A 381 -8.16 5.08 6.06
C GLU A 381 -9.02 4.04 5.31
N GLU A 382 -10.34 4.26 5.25
CA GLU A 382 -11.25 3.33 4.59
C GLU A 382 -11.07 3.33 3.06
N LEU A 383 -10.79 4.48 2.43
CA LEU A 383 -10.53 4.57 0.99
C LEU A 383 -9.30 3.79 0.56
N GLY A 384 -8.24 3.76 1.38
CA GLY A 384 -7.03 2.97 1.09
C GLY A 384 -7.31 1.47 0.92
N LEU A 385 -8.39 0.96 1.52
CA LEU A 385 -8.83 -0.43 1.33
C LEU A 385 -9.54 -0.62 -0.01
N ILE A 386 -10.34 0.36 -0.44
CA ILE A 386 -11.30 0.25 -1.54
C ILE A 386 -10.70 0.61 -2.89
N THR A 387 -9.98 1.72 -2.98
CA THR A 387 -9.50 2.26 -4.24
C THR A 387 -7.99 2.18 -4.35
N SER A 388 -7.50 1.97 -5.57
CA SER A 388 -6.07 2.06 -5.87
C SER A 388 -5.64 3.48 -6.26
N LEU A 389 -6.57 4.40 -6.54
CA LEU A 389 -6.26 5.70 -7.11
C LEU A 389 -5.66 6.68 -6.09
N PRO A 390 -4.76 7.59 -6.51
CA PRO A 390 -4.31 8.69 -5.66
C PRO A 390 -5.43 9.65 -5.28
N LEU A 391 -5.30 10.29 -4.12
CA LEU A 391 -6.28 11.24 -3.59
C LEU A 391 -5.88 12.69 -3.85
N CYS A 392 -6.88 13.48 -4.24
CA CYS A 392 -6.89 14.93 -4.26
C CYS A 392 -7.66 15.40 -3.01
N ILE A 393 -6.94 15.94 -2.03
CA ILE A 393 -7.48 16.34 -0.73
C ILE A 393 -8.06 17.75 -0.86
N ASP A 394 -9.39 17.85 -0.80
CA ASP A 394 -10.14 19.10 -0.92
C ASP A 394 -10.69 19.52 0.46
N THR A 395 -10.05 20.54 1.04
CA THR A 395 -10.54 21.20 2.25
C THR A 395 -10.11 22.66 2.31
N SER A 396 -10.99 23.49 2.88
CA SER A 396 -10.70 24.89 3.13
C SER A 396 -9.82 25.10 4.39
N HIS A 397 -9.76 24.11 5.29
CA HIS A 397 -9.12 24.21 6.60
C HIS A 397 -7.69 23.68 6.60
N VAL A 398 -6.73 24.51 7.01
CA VAL A 398 -5.29 24.16 6.99
C VAL A 398 -4.94 23.05 7.98
N ASP A 399 -5.56 23.05 9.16
CA ASP A 399 -5.36 22.03 10.20
C ASP A 399 -5.90 20.66 9.78
N ILE A 400 -7.00 20.62 9.03
CA ILE A 400 -7.56 19.39 8.44
C ILE A 400 -6.66 18.89 7.31
N MET A 401 -6.16 19.81 6.47
CA MET A 401 -5.22 19.47 5.41
C MET A 401 -3.92 18.89 5.96
N GLU A 402 -3.34 19.47 7.02
CA GLU A 402 -2.15 18.90 7.66
C GLU A 402 -2.42 17.48 8.18
N ALA A 403 -3.54 17.28 8.88
CA ALA A 403 -3.91 15.96 9.40
C ALA A 403 -4.10 14.93 8.28
N ALA A 404 -4.74 15.33 7.17
CA ALA A 404 -4.95 14.48 6.01
C ALA A 404 -3.63 14.11 5.30
N LEU A 405 -2.73 15.08 5.08
CA LEU A 405 -1.42 14.84 4.44
C LEU A 405 -0.52 13.94 5.29
N ARG A 406 -0.59 14.12 6.61
CA ARG A 406 0.12 13.28 7.58
C ARG A 406 -0.39 11.84 7.55
N ALA A 407 -1.70 11.65 7.53
CA ALA A 407 -2.32 10.32 7.55
C ALA A 407 -2.30 9.59 6.20
N TYR A 408 -2.30 10.31 5.09
CA TYR A 408 -2.40 9.70 3.77
C TYR A 408 -1.14 8.87 3.43
N PRO A 409 -1.26 7.55 3.16
CA PRO A 409 -0.12 6.67 2.90
C PRO A 409 0.35 6.74 1.44
N GLY A 410 0.35 7.93 0.87
CA GLY A 410 0.67 8.19 -0.53
C GLY A 410 1.22 9.60 -0.75
N ARG A 411 1.30 10.00 -2.01
CA ARG A 411 1.66 11.36 -2.41
C ARG A 411 0.43 12.07 -2.96
N ALA A 412 -0.16 12.92 -2.12
CA ALA A 412 -1.43 13.59 -2.37
C ALA A 412 -1.31 14.76 -3.35
N LEU A 413 -2.46 15.12 -3.94
CA LEU A 413 -2.70 16.42 -4.56
C LEU A 413 -3.49 17.29 -3.58
N ILE A 414 -3.02 18.50 -3.27
CA ILE A 414 -3.74 19.47 -2.45
C ILE A 414 -4.68 20.29 -3.36
N ASN A 415 -5.96 20.35 -2.99
CA ASN A 415 -6.95 21.24 -3.58
C ASN A 415 -7.44 22.24 -2.52
N SER A 416 -6.99 23.49 -2.52
CA SER A 416 -5.95 24.11 -3.37
C SER A 416 -5.15 25.15 -2.57
N ILE A 417 -4.10 25.69 -3.19
CA ILE A 417 -3.26 26.76 -2.63
C ILE A 417 -3.40 28.01 -3.50
N SER A 418 -3.67 29.15 -2.86
CA SER A 418 -3.86 30.47 -3.46
C SER A 418 -2.88 31.49 -2.84
N MET A 419 -2.92 32.75 -3.31
CA MET A 419 -2.21 33.87 -2.69
C MET A 419 -2.97 34.51 -1.52
N GLU A 420 -4.05 33.88 -1.04
CA GLU A 420 -4.66 34.27 0.24
C GLU A 420 -3.64 34.03 1.37
N GLN A 421 -3.51 35.00 2.28
CA GLN A 421 -2.43 35.00 3.27
C GLN A 421 -2.35 33.69 4.06
N GLU A 422 -3.50 33.19 4.53
CA GLU A 422 -3.54 31.93 5.28
C GLU A 422 -3.11 30.71 4.45
N LYS A 423 -3.49 30.65 3.18
CA LYS A 423 -3.15 29.53 2.29
C LYS A 423 -1.67 29.57 1.93
N ILE A 424 -1.14 30.71 1.49
CA ILE A 424 0.25 30.78 1.05
C ILE A 424 1.24 30.65 2.22
N GLU A 425 0.92 31.18 3.40
CA GLU A 425 1.84 31.15 4.55
C GLU A 425 1.77 29.85 5.34
N LYS A 426 0.62 29.17 5.37
CA LYS A 426 0.45 27.94 6.17
C LYS A 426 0.29 26.68 5.34
N ALA A 427 -0.45 26.69 4.22
CA ALA A 427 -0.66 25.48 3.41
C ALA A 427 0.53 25.13 2.52
N LEU A 428 1.21 26.12 1.92
CA LEU A 428 2.36 25.88 1.06
C LEU A 428 3.53 25.19 1.79
N PRO A 429 3.90 25.58 3.03
CA PRO A 429 4.87 24.81 3.80
C PRO A 429 4.48 23.36 4.06
N LEU A 430 3.19 23.03 4.19
CA LEU A 430 2.73 21.65 4.33
C LEU A 430 2.99 20.84 3.06
N ALA A 431 2.82 21.45 1.89
CA ALA A 431 3.13 20.80 0.62
C ALA A 431 4.62 20.42 0.53
N ALA A 432 5.52 21.30 0.99
CA ALA A 432 6.94 21.01 1.08
C ALA A 432 7.25 19.91 2.12
N ARG A 433 6.66 20.02 3.32
CA ARG A 433 6.91 19.09 4.45
C ARG A 433 6.49 17.65 4.14
N TYR A 434 5.33 17.47 3.51
CA TYR A 434 4.78 16.14 3.21
C TYR A 434 5.00 15.69 1.76
N GLY A 435 5.73 16.47 0.95
CA GLY A 435 6.02 16.14 -0.45
C GLY A 435 4.85 16.22 -1.41
N ALA A 436 3.74 16.86 -1.01
CA ALA A 436 2.51 16.90 -1.79
C ALA A 436 2.66 17.74 -3.06
N MET A 437 1.95 17.34 -4.11
CA MET A 437 1.67 18.23 -5.24
C MET A 437 0.48 19.12 -4.87
N PHE A 438 0.29 20.24 -5.57
CA PHE A 438 -0.85 21.11 -5.28
C PHE A 438 -1.43 21.77 -6.52
N ILE A 439 -2.73 22.05 -6.45
CA ILE A 439 -3.43 22.91 -7.40
C ILE A 439 -3.18 24.37 -7.00
N ALA A 440 -2.51 25.13 -7.87
CA ALA A 440 -2.35 26.57 -7.75
C ALA A 440 -3.61 27.27 -8.25
N LEU A 441 -4.34 27.89 -7.33
CA LEU A 441 -5.54 28.66 -7.63
C LEU A 441 -5.14 30.14 -7.74
N PRO A 442 -5.23 30.77 -8.93
CA PRO A 442 -4.77 32.15 -9.13
C PRO A 442 -5.80 33.15 -8.58
N LEU A 443 -5.87 33.22 -7.26
CA LEU A 443 -6.75 34.01 -6.41
C LEU A 443 -5.90 34.66 -5.30
N SER A 444 -6.32 35.82 -4.78
CA SER A 444 -5.71 36.48 -3.62
C SER A 444 -6.78 36.92 -2.60
N ASP A 445 -6.38 37.52 -1.48
CA ASP A 445 -7.30 38.11 -0.50
C ASP A 445 -8.22 39.21 -1.10
N ALA A 446 -7.83 39.81 -2.23
CA ALA A 446 -8.67 40.75 -2.97
C ALA A 446 -9.82 40.07 -3.75
N GLY A 447 -9.83 38.74 -3.82
CA GLY A 447 -10.79 37.95 -4.58
C GLY A 447 -10.27 37.49 -5.94
N LEU A 448 -11.22 37.28 -6.87
CA LEU A 448 -10.96 36.80 -8.23
C LEU A 448 -10.22 37.87 -9.06
N PRO A 449 -9.21 37.49 -9.87
CA PRO A 449 -8.55 38.42 -10.78
C PRO A 449 -9.53 38.92 -11.84
N GLU A 450 -9.48 40.22 -12.16
CA GLU A 450 -10.35 40.84 -13.17
C GLU A 450 -9.77 40.67 -14.58
N THR A 451 -8.43 40.59 -14.68
CA THR A 451 -7.72 40.49 -15.96
C THR A 451 -6.87 39.24 -16.08
N ILE A 452 -6.55 38.86 -17.32
CA ILE A 452 -5.62 37.75 -17.58
C ILE A 452 -4.20 38.06 -17.07
N ASP A 453 -3.77 39.33 -17.11
CA ASP A 453 -2.43 39.73 -16.66
C ASP A 453 -2.30 39.64 -15.13
N GLU A 454 -3.34 40.05 -14.39
CA GLU A 454 -3.41 39.80 -12.95
C GLU A 454 -3.36 38.31 -12.62
N LYS A 455 -4.13 37.50 -13.36
CA LYS A 455 -4.12 36.04 -13.19
C LYS A 455 -2.72 35.47 -13.43
N LYS A 456 -2.02 35.88 -14.50
CA LYS A 456 -0.64 35.49 -14.78
C LYS A 456 0.32 35.91 -13.67
N ALA A 457 0.18 37.14 -13.15
CA ALA A 457 1.02 37.63 -12.06
C ALA A 457 0.85 36.81 -10.77
N LEU A 458 -0.38 36.40 -10.44
CA LEU A 458 -0.64 35.52 -9.29
C LEU A 458 -0.03 34.13 -9.48
N ILE A 459 -0.11 33.56 -10.69
CA ILE A 459 0.52 32.27 -11.01
C ILE A 459 2.04 32.34 -10.73
N HIS A 460 2.72 33.37 -11.23
CA HIS A 460 4.16 33.55 -11.00
C HIS A 460 4.50 33.70 -9.52
N GLN A 461 3.73 34.50 -8.78
CA GLN A 461 3.95 34.65 -7.33
C GLN A 461 3.85 33.33 -6.58
N ILE A 462 2.88 32.47 -6.91
CA ILE A 462 2.74 31.14 -6.29
C ILE A 462 3.94 30.25 -6.64
N ILE A 463 4.38 30.26 -7.92
CA ILE A 463 5.54 29.48 -8.39
C ILE A 463 6.81 29.91 -7.64
N ASP A 464 7.09 31.21 -7.59
CA ASP A 464 8.29 31.75 -6.94
C ASP A 464 8.35 31.37 -5.45
N ARG A 465 7.20 31.44 -4.76
CA ARG A 465 7.10 31.05 -3.35
C ARG A 465 7.29 29.54 -3.15
N ALA A 466 6.79 28.73 -4.07
CA ALA A 466 6.96 27.28 -4.03
C ALA A 466 8.42 26.88 -4.28
N GLU A 467 9.08 27.46 -5.28
CA GLU A 467 10.50 27.21 -5.58
C GLU A 467 11.41 27.64 -4.43
N ALA A 468 11.10 28.76 -3.75
CA ALA A 468 11.81 29.20 -2.56
C ALA A 468 11.76 28.21 -1.38
N LEU A 469 10.72 27.36 -1.33
CA LEU A 469 10.59 26.26 -0.35
C LEU A 469 11.13 24.92 -0.88
N GLY A 470 11.79 24.92 -2.04
CA GLY A 470 12.35 23.73 -2.67
C GLY A 470 11.32 22.85 -3.39
N ILE A 471 10.08 23.34 -3.60
CA ILE A 471 9.07 22.62 -4.39
C ILE A 471 9.37 22.83 -5.89
N PRO A 472 9.65 21.78 -6.66
CA PRO A 472 9.86 21.91 -8.09
C PRO A 472 8.61 22.43 -8.80
N ARG A 473 8.77 23.36 -9.76
CA ARG A 473 7.65 23.92 -10.55
C ARG A 473 6.69 22.88 -11.15
N LYS A 474 7.21 21.73 -11.58
CA LYS A 474 6.41 20.63 -12.15
C LYS A 474 5.50 19.91 -11.15
N ASN A 475 5.65 20.17 -9.85
CA ASN A 475 4.72 19.71 -8.82
C ASN A 475 3.49 20.62 -8.68
N ILE A 476 3.46 21.74 -9.41
CA ILE A 476 2.40 22.75 -9.39
C ILE A 476 1.49 22.49 -10.58
N ILE A 477 0.20 22.30 -10.31
CA ILE A 477 -0.84 22.18 -11.33
C ILE A 477 -1.67 23.46 -11.29
N VAL A 478 -1.71 24.22 -12.38
CA VAL A 478 -2.42 25.51 -12.38
C VAL A 478 -3.90 25.32 -12.69
N ASP A 479 -4.78 25.84 -11.84
CA ASP A 479 -6.21 25.90 -12.16
C ASP A 479 -6.48 27.02 -13.18
N GLY A 480 -7.20 26.72 -14.26
CA GLY A 480 -7.66 27.73 -15.22
C GLY A 480 -8.57 28.80 -14.59
N LEU A 481 -9.14 28.51 -13.42
CA LEU A 481 -10.08 29.32 -12.65
C LEU A 481 -11.29 29.73 -13.49
N VAL A 482 -12.18 28.75 -13.69
CA VAL A 482 -13.38 28.86 -14.52
C VAL A 482 -14.49 29.61 -13.79
N ALA A 483 -14.93 30.73 -14.36
CA ALA A 483 -16.16 31.41 -13.96
C ALA A 483 -17.36 31.02 -14.85
N THR A 484 -18.57 31.32 -14.38
CA THR A 484 -19.83 30.99 -15.08
C THR A 484 -20.06 31.88 -16.30
N VAL A 485 -20.19 31.30 -17.51
CA VAL A 485 -20.38 32.09 -18.75
C VAL A 485 -21.69 32.87 -18.80
N GLY A 486 -22.71 32.41 -18.07
CA GLY A 486 -23.98 33.13 -17.94
C GLY A 486 -23.86 34.45 -17.15
N ALA A 487 -22.82 34.60 -16.33
CA ALA A 487 -22.53 35.80 -15.55
C ALA A 487 -21.38 36.63 -16.15
N GLN A 488 -20.38 35.97 -16.71
CA GLN A 488 -19.21 36.59 -17.32
C GLN A 488 -19.01 36.08 -18.76
N PRO A 489 -19.36 36.87 -19.79
CA PRO A 489 -19.32 36.43 -21.18
C PRO A 489 -17.93 35.92 -21.64
N ASP A 490 -16.86 36.54 -21.14
CA ASP A 490 -15.48 36.21 -21.52
C ASP A 490 -14.85 35.08 -20.69
N ALA A 491 -15.59 34.50 -19.73
CA ALA A 491 -15.04 33.51 -18.79
C ALA A 491 -14.41 32.29 -19.48
N ALA A 492 -15.05 31.77 -20.53
CA ALA A 492 -14.53 30.66 -21.31
C ALA A 492 -13.20 31.03 -22.00
N LEU A 493 -13.16 32.18 -22.68
CA LEU A 493 -11.99 32.65 -23.43
C LEU A 493 -10.80 32.91 -22.49
N ASN A 494 -11.05 33.56 -21.35
CA ASN A 494 -10.02 33.83 -20.34
C ASN A 494 -9.45 32.54 -19.74
N THR A 495 -10.30 31.53 -19.50
CA THR A 495 -9.82 30.23 -19.02
C THR A 495 -8.98 29.52 -20.08
N LEU A 496 -9.44 29.49 -21.33
CA LEU A 496 -8.70 28.89 -22.45
C LEU A 496 -7.33 29.54 -22.68
N GLU A 497 -7.25 30.87 -22.55
CA GLU A 497 -5.99 31.60 -22.62
C GLU A 497 -5.07 31.30 -21.43
N THR A 498 -5.62 31.14 -20.23
CA THR A 498 -4.85 30.72 -19.04
C THR A 498 -4.22 29.34 -19.26
N ILE A 499 -5.02 28.39 -19.76
CA ILE A 499 -4.57 27.02 -20.06
C ILE A 499 -3.47 27.04 -21.12
N ARG A 500 -3.69 27.76 -22.23
CA ARG A 500 -2.69 27.92 -23.30
C ARG A 500 -1.39 28.51 -22.74
N TYR A 501 -1.48 29.59 -21.97
CA TYR A 501 -0.33 30.26 -21.36
C TYR A 501 0.50 29.31 -20.49
N CYS A 502 -0.15 28.59 -19.57
CA CYS A 502 0.53 27.65 -18.69
C CYS A 502 1.17 26.51 -19.47
N LYS A 503 0.51 26.03 -20.53
CA LYS A 503 0.99 24.94 -21.37
C LYS A 503 2.19 25.35 -22.25
N GLU A 504 2.03 26.43 -23.01
CA GLU A 504 2.96 26.83 -24.08
C GLU A 504 4.13 27.66 -23.54
N GLU A 505 3.91 28.48 -22.51
CA GLU A 505 4.91 29.42 -22.01
C GLU A 505 5.56 28.94 -20.69
N LEU A 506 4.79 28.29 -19.80
CA LEU A 506 5.33 27.80 -18.52
C LEU A 506 5.68 26.30 -18.53
N GLY A 507 5.16 25.53 -19.48
CA GLY A 507 5.33 24.07 -19.54
C GLY A 507 4.68 23.33 -18.36
N LEU A 508 3.67 23.92 -17.72
CA LEU A 508 3.01 23.37 -16.53
C LEU A 508 1.75 22.57 -16.88
N ALA A 509 1.41 21.63 -16.00
CA ALA A 509 0.14 20.93 -16.05
C ALA A 509 -0.99 21.86 -15.58
N THR A 510 -2.18 21.69 -16.14
CA THR A 510 -3.35 22.53 -15.81
C THR A 510 -4.58 21.70 -15.48
N VAL A 511 -5.42 22.21 -14.59
CA VAL A 511 -6.70 21.62 -14.17
C VAL A 511 -7.84 22.64 -14.31
N THR A 512 -9.08 22.16 -14.43
CA THR A 512 -10.28 23.01 -14.23
C THR A 512 -11.40 22.21 -13.58
N GLY A 513 -12.19 22.85 -12.72
CA GLY A 513 -13.53 22.39 -12.36
C GLY A 513 -14.53 22.63 -13.49
N LEU A 514 -14.80 21.61 -14.31
CA LEU A 514 -15.63 21.75 -15.51
C LEU A 514 -17.06 22.19 -15.20
N SER A 515 -17.59 21.78 -14.06
CA SER A 515 -18.97 22.04 -13.67
C SER A 515 -19.28 23.55 -13.49
N ASN A 516 -18.27 24.38 -13.23
CA ASN A 516 -18.46 25.81 -12.97
C ASN A 516 -18.84 26.62 -14.22
N ILE A 517 -18.34 26.24 -15.41
CA ILE A 517 -18.56 27.00 -16.66
C ILE A 517 -20.05 27.19 -16.96
N SER A 518 -20.88 26.18 -16.67
CA SER A 518 -22.28 26.08 -17.05
C SER A 518 -23.25 26.30 -15.91
N PHE A 519 -22.79 26.76 -14.75
CA PHE A 519 -23.67 26.95 -13.59
C PHE A 519 -24.87 27.85 -13.94
N GLY A 520 -26.07 27.45 -13.53
CA GLY A 520 -27.31 28.19 -13.82
C GLY A 520 -27.87 28.08 -15.24
N LEU A 521 -27.22 27.36 -16.17
CA LEU A 521 -27.70 27.15 -17.54
C LEU A 521 -28.52 25.85 -17.69
N PRO A 522 -29.49 25.78 -18.62
CA PRO A 522 -30.10 24.51 -19.01
C PRO A 522 -29.12 23.63 -19.80
N GLU A 523 -29.34 22.32 -19.81
CA GLU A 523 -28.55 21.38 -20.63
C GLU A 523 -27.02 21.49 -20.43
N ARG A 524 -26.60 21.77 -19.18
CA ARG A 524 -25.21 22.02 -18.75
C ARG A 524 -24.18 21.10 -19.37
N MET A 525 -24.51 19.81 -19.50
CA MET A 525 -23.61 18.81 -20.05
C MET A 525 -23.17 19.08 -21.50
N LYS A 526 -24.01 19.73 -22.32
CA LYS A 526 -23.64 20.12 -23.68
C LYS A 526 -22.56 21.20 -23.66
N VAL A 527 -22.70 22.18 -22.77
CA VAL A 527 -21.74 23.26 -22.58
C VAL A 527 -20.43 22.71 -22.01
N ASN A 528 -20.49 21.87 -20.98
CA ASN A 528 -19.31 21.28 -20.36
C ASN A 528 -18.50 20.41 -21.35
N ALA A 529 -19.18 19.59 -22.16
CA ALA A 529 -18.51 18.75 -23.17
C ALA A 529 -17.85 19.60 -24.27
N ALA A 530 -18.55 20.61 -24.80
CA ALA A 530 -17.97 21.51 -25.79
C ALA A 530 -16.77 22.28 -25.23
N PHE A 531 -16.89 22.80 -24.02
CA PHE A 531 -15.80 23.51 -23.34
C PHE A 531 -14.60 22.60 -23.07
N LEU A 532 -14.82 21.36 -22.62
CA LEU A 532 -13.76 20.38 -22.40
C LEU A 532 -12.95 20.12 -23.68
N ALA A 533 -13.61 19.89 -24.82
CA ALA A 533 -12.93 19.70 -26.10
C ALA A 533 -12.06 20.93 -26.48
N MET A 534 -12.60 22.14 -26.30
CA MET A 534 -11.86 23.39 -26.54
C MET A 534 -10.66 23.55 -25.60
N ALA A 535 -10.84 23.23 -24.32
CA ALA A 535 -9.81 23.34 -23.30
C ALA A 535 -8.69 22.32 -23.52
N MET A 536 -9.02 21.09 -23.85
CA MET A 536 -8.04 20.06 -24.24
C MET A 536 -7.22 20.51 -25.45
N ALA A 537 -7.87 21.09 -26.47
CA ALA A 537 -7.18 21.64 -27.64
C ALA A 537 -6.24 22.82 -27.32
N LYS A 538 -6.41 23.47 -26.16
CA LYS A 538 -5.51 24.51 -25.64
C LYS A 538 -4.46 24.00 -24.66
N GLY A 539 -4.43 22.70 -24.38
CA GLY A 539 -3.43 22.08 -23.53
C GLY A 539 -3.90 21.66 -22.15
N LEU A 540 -5.21 21.65 -21.88
CA LEU A 540 -5.74 21.19 -20.60
C LEU A 540 -5.24 19.77 -20.30
N THR A 541 -4.55 19.60 -19.16
CA THR A 541 -3.97 18.32 -18.76
C THR A 541 -4.97 17.44 -18.03
N MET A 542 -5.81 18.03 -17.17
CA MET A 542 -6.78 17.29 -16.37
C MET A 542 -8.04 18.09 -16.04
N ALA A 543 -9.10 17.42 -15.61
CA ALA A 543 -10.33 18.07 -15.15
C ALA A 543 -10.91 17.40 -13.91
N ILE A 544 -11.46 18.21 -13.01
CA ILE A 544 -12.33 17.76 -11.93
C ILE A 544 -13.75 17.64 -12.51
N ALA A 545 -14.24 16.41 -12.63
CA ALA A 545 -15.53 16.13 -13.26
C ALA A 545 -16.11 14.76 -12.86
N ASN A 546 -17.39 14.55 -13.17
CA ASN A 546 -18.08 13.29 -12.95
C ASN A 546 -17.76 12.24 -14.05
N PRO A 547 -17.03 11.14 -13.74
CA PRO A 547 -16.70 10.10 -14.72
C PRO A 547 -17.91 9.31 -15.21
N SER A 548 -19.04 9.32 -14.47
CA SER A 548 -20.27 8.65 -14.88
C SER A 548 -21.02 9.39 -16.00
N SER A 549 -20.49 10.52 -16.50
CA SER A 549 -21.11 11.29 -17.58
C SER A 549 -20.66 10.82 -18.97
N GLU A 550 -21.49 10.04 -19.66
CA GLU A 550 -21.20 9.54 -21.02
C GLU A 550 -20.78 10.67 -21.97
N LYS A 551 -21.50 11.80 -21.99
CA LYS A 551 -21.17 12.96 -22.85
C LYS A 551 -19.78 13.56 -22.59
N LEU A 552 -19.34 13.61 -21.33
CA LEU A 552 -18.00 14.13 -21.01
C LEU A 552 -16.93 13.12 -21.41
N MET A 553 -17.16 11.85 -21.11
CA MET A 553 -16.22 10.78 -21.44
C MET A 553 -16.07 10.63 -22.97
N ASP A 554 -17.18 10.67 -23.71
CA ASP A 554 -17.21 10.73 -25.18
C ASP A 554 -16.32 11.88 -25.70
N SER A 555 -16.54 13.08 -25.16
CA SER A 555 -15.79 14.28 -25.56
C SER A 555 -14.31 14.16 -25.21
N MET A 556 -13.97 13.63 -24.03
CA MET A 556 -12.59 13.41 -23.59
C MET A 556 -11.84 12.45 -24.51
N TYR A 557 -12.36 11.24 -24.72
CA TYR A 557 -11.69 10.23 -25.54
C TYR A 557 -11.62 10.64 -27.01
N ALA A 558 -12.70 11.21 -27.57
CA ALA A 558 -12.70 11.70 -28.95
C ALA A 558 -11.71 12.87 -29.13
N SER A 559 -11.65 13.81 -28.18
CA SER A 559 -10.72 14.94 -28.26
C SER A 559 -9.27 14.50 -28.11
N ALA A 560 -8.98 13.50 -27.26
CA ALA A 560 -7.66 12.91 -27.14
C ALA A 560 -7.22 12.22 -28.44
N LEU A 561 -8.13 11.46 -29.06
CA LEU A 561 -7.92 10.79 -30.35
C LEU A 561 -7.64 11.79 -31.47
N LEU A 562 -8.48 12.84 -31.60
CA LEU A 562 -8.34 13.87 -32.62
C LEU A 562 -7.05 14.68 -32.50
N GLN A 563 -6.51 14.80 -31.29
CA GLN A 563 -5.23 15.45 -31.01
C GLN A 563 -4.04 14.50 -31.14
N ASN A 564 -4.26 13.24 -31.54
CA ASN A 564 -3.22 12.21 -31.66
C ASN A 564 -2.40 12.06 -30.36
N LYS A 565 -3.09 12.06 -29.21
CA LYS A 565 -2.43 11.84 -27.92
C LYS A 565 -1.85 10.41 -27.85
N PRO A 566 -0.68 10.20 -27.22
CA PRO A 566 -0.09 8.87 -27.12
C PRO A 566 -1.06 7.84 -26.54
N GLY A 567 -1.25 6.71 -27.24
CA GLY A 567 -2.14 5.60 -26.84
C GLY A 567 -3.65 5.91 -26.85
N SER A 568 -4.06 7.06 -27.39
CA SER A 568 -5.46 7.49 -27.41
C SER A 568 -6.36 6.66 -28.33
N ASP A 569 -5.80 6.05 -29.36
CA ASP A 569 -6.47 5.11 -30.27
C ASP A 569 -6.97 3.86 -29.53
N LEU A 570 -6.08 3.16 -28.83
CA LEU A 570 -6.42 1.99 -28.03
C LEU A 570 -7.32 2.35 -26.85
N ALA A 571 -7.10 3.51 -26.21
CA ALA A 571 -7.96 4.00 -25.14
C ALA A 571 -9.39 4.24 -25.62
N TYR A 572 -9.55 4.89 -26.78
CA TYR A 572 -10.86 5.12 -27.41
C TYR A 572 -11.56 3.80 -27.76
N ILE A 573 -10.83 2.85 -28.37
CA ILE A 573 -11.38 1.53 -28.72
C ILE A 573 -11.87 0.79 -27.47
N ARG A 574 -11.06 0.74 -26.40
CA ARG A 574 -11.44 0.10 -25.13
C ARG A 574 -12.67 0.77 -24.51
N TYR A 575 -12.72 2.10 -24.54
CA TYR A 575 -13.88 2.84 -24.05
C TYR A 575 -15.17 2.48 -24.82
N CYS A 576 -15.12 2.47 -26.16
CA CYS A 576 -16.27 2.10 -26.98
C CYS A 576 -16.71 0.65 -26.77
N GLN A 577 -15.75 -0.28 -26.60
CA GLN A 577 -16.04 -1.69 -26.27
C GLN A 577 -16.78 -1.79 -24.94
N LYS A 578 -16.27 -1.11 -23.89
CA LYS A 578 -16.90 -1.07 -22.57
C LYS A 578 -18.34 -0.54 -22.63
N LEU A 579 -18.57 0.55 -23.35
CA LEU A 579 -19.93 1.06 -23.57
C LEU A 579 -20.84 0.05 -24.28
N GLY A 580 -20.31 -0.68 -25.26
CA GLY A 580 -21.03 -1.73 -25.97
C GLY A 580 -21.45 -2.88 -25.04
N GLU A 581 -20.55 -3.31 -24.16
CA GLU A 581 -20.82 -4.34 -23.15
C GLU A 581 -21.86 -3.88 -22.12
N GLU A 582 -21.74 -2.64 -21.63
CA GLU A 582 -22.73 -2.06 -20.69
C GLU A 582 -24.12 -1.99 -21.32
N LYS A 583 -24.21 -1.55 -22.59
CA LYS A 583 -25.47 -1.50 -23.35
C LYS A 583 -26.04 -2.90 -23.60
N ALA A 584 -25.21 -3.93 -23.77
CA ALA A 584 -25.63 -5.31 -23.94
C ALA A 584 -26.12 -5.98 -22.64
N LYS A 585 -25.63 -5.53 -21.47
CA LYS A 585 -26.04 -6.04 -20.14
C LYS A 585 -27.38 -5.48 -19.65
N MET A 586 -27.91 -4.43 -20.29
CA MET A 586 -29.19 -3.82 -19.94
C MET A 586 -30.33 -4.68 -20.52
N PRO A 587 -31.25 -5.26 -19.71
CA PRO A 587 -32.37 -6.02 -20.26
C PRO A 587 -33.25 -5.09 -21.10
N GLN A 588 -33.65 -5.53 -22.30
CA GLN A 588 -34.65 -4.86 -23.14
C GLN A 588 -36.03 -4.89 -22.46
N LEU A 589 -36.21 -4.11 -21.40
CA LEU A 589 -37.52 -3.59 -21.03
C LEU A 589 -37.73 -2.34 -21.90
N PHE A 590 -38.88 -2.24 -22.56
CA PHE A 590 -39.28 -1.19 -23.50
C PHE A 590 -38.87 -1.41 -24.97
N ALA A 591 -39.33 -2.52 -25.55
CA ALA A 591 -39.59 -2.61 -26.99
C ALA A 591 -40.94 -3.31 -27.26
N ALA A 592 -42.03 -2.72 -26.78
CA ALA A 592 -43.38 -3.01 -27.29
C ALA A 592 -44.34 -1.89 -26.86
N ASP A 593 -44.33 -0.78 -27.59
CA ASP A 593 -45.58 -0.10 -27.98
C ASP A 593 -45.27 1.02 -28.96
N GLN A 594 -45.46 0.72 -30.25
CA GLN A 594 -46.02 1.59 -31.28
C GLN A 594 -45.69 0.98 -32.66
N THR A 595 -46.67 0.30 -33.28
CA THR A 595 -47.19 0.61 -34.63
C THR A 595 -48.29 -0.37 -35.04
N ASN A 596 -49.50 0.17 -35.18
CA ASN A 596 -50.62 -0.16 -36.07
C ASN A 596 -50.75 -1.56 -36.74
N GLY A 597 -51.73 -2.32 -36.25
CA GLY A 597 -52.91 -2.88 -36.95
C GLY A 597 -52.86 -3.35 -38.41
N LYS A 598 -53.10 -4.65 -38.63
CA LYS A 598 -54.31 -5.23 -39.29
C LYS A 598 -54.19 -6.76 -39.53
N LYS A 599 -55.19 -7.48 -38.97
CA LYS A 599 -55.98 -8.62 -39.50
C LYS A 599 -55.34 -9.93 -40.05
N THR A 600 -55.73 -11.01 -39.34
CA THR A 600 -56.31 -12.33 -39.73
C THR A 600 -55.46 -13.49 -40.28
N GLU A 601 -55.58 -14.63 -39.54
CA GLU A 601 -55.72 -16.05 -39.97
C GLU A 601 -54.55 -16.72 -40.74
N THR A 602 -54.10 -17.97 -40.56
CA THR A 602 -54.57 -19.21 -39.90
C THR A 602 -53.40 -20.24 -39.83
N VAL A 603 -53.39 -21.09 -38.78
CA VAL A 603 -53.05 -22.54 -38.68
C VAL A 603 -51.64 -23.11 -39.00
N SER A 604 -51.28 -24.10 -38.15
CA SER A 604 -50.23 -25.14 -38.18
C SER A 604 -48.86 -24.69 -37.65
N GLY A 605 -48.23 -25.31 -36.66
CA GLY A 605 -48.39 -26.65 -36.09
C GLY A 605 -47.06 -27.38 -36.27
N GLN A 606 -46.26 -27.50 -35.20
CA GLN A 606 -45.54 -28.72 -34.82
C GLN A 606 -44.51 -28.43 -33.72
N ALA A 607 -44.65 -29.22 -32.66
CA ALA A 607 -43.71 -29.38 -31.57
C ALA A 607 -42.35 -29.90 -32.07
N LYS A 608 -41.26 -29.39 -31.49
CA LYS A 608 -40.02 -30.16 -31.36
C LYS A 608 -39.47 -30.02 -29.95
N GLN A 609 -39.24 -31.19 -29.37
CA GLN A 609 -38.77 -31.48 -28.03
C GLN A 609 -37.47 -30.75 -27.71
N SER A 610 -37.46 -30.06 -26.56
CA SER A 610 -36.28 -29.56 -25.90
C SER A 610 -35.49 -30.73 -25.30
N VAL A 611 -34.29 -30.95 -25.82
CA VAL A 611 -33.24 -31.74 -25.19
C VAL A 611 -32.70 -30.93 -24.01
N ILE A 612 -32.72 -31.55 -22.83
CA ILE A 612 -32.18 -31.02 -21.58
C ILE A 612 -30.66 -30.91 -21.73
N GLY A 613 -30.18 -29.67 -21.88
CA GLY A 613 -28.77 -29.31 -21.75
C GLY A 613 -28.61 -28.50 -20.47
N THR A 614 -28.11 -29.16 -19.42
CA THR A 614 -27.68 -28.55 -18.16
C THR A 614 -26.63 -27.48 -18.44
N SER A 615 -27.05 -26.22 -18.39
CA SER A 615 -26.18 -25.06 -18.40
C SER A 615 -25.98 -24.62 -16.95
N ALA A 616 -24.70 -24.49 -16.55
CA ALA A 616 -24.28 -23.97 -15.27
C ALA A 616 -24.98 -22.64 -14.98
N SER A 617 -25.65 -22.56 -13.84
CA SER A 617 -26.36 -21.37 -13.38
C SER A 617 -25.36 -20.24 -13.12
N ASN A 618 -25.45 -19.17 -13.92
CA ASN A 618 -24.89 -17.87 -13.57
C ASN A 618 -25.51 -17.42 -12.24
N MET A 619 -24.71 -17.39 -11.15
CA MET A 619 -25.13 -16.81 -9.88
C MET A 619 -25.24 -15.29 -10.03
N THR A 620 -26.38 -14.73 -9.64
CA THR A 620 -26.61 -13.28 -9.59
C THR A 620 -25.78 -12.68 -8.45
N GLU A 621 -24.88 -11.74 -8.73
CA GLU A 621 -24.14 -10.99 -7.70
C GLU A 621 -25.10 -10.14 -6.85
N THR A 622 -25.50 -10.65 -5.68
CA THR A 622 -26.41 -9.97 -4.75
C THR A 622 -25.73 -8.78 -4.04
N ALA A 623 -26.52 -7.94 -3.36
CA ALA A 623 -25.97 -6.82 -2.59
C ALA A 623 -25.10 -7.29 -1.41
N VAL A 624 -25.47 -8.39 -0.74
CA VAL A 624 -24.67 -9.04 0.32
C VAL A 624 -23.35 -9.57 -0.24
N TYR A 625 -23.39 -10.23 -1.41
CA TYR A 625 -22.19 -10.68 -2.11
C TYR A 625 -21.21 -9.53 -2.39
N LYS A 626 -21.73 -8.43 -2.96
CA LYS A 626 -20.93 -7.23 -3.25
C LYS A 626 -20.42 -6.53 -1.99
N ALA A 627 -21.20 -6.52 -0.91
CA ALA A 627 -20.78 -5.93 0.36
C ALA A 627 -19.58 -6.69 0.96
N VAL A 628 -19.55 -8.02 0.89
CA VAL A 628 -18.36 -8.81 1.29
C VAL A 628 -17.21 -8.60 0.32
N LEU A 629 -17.46 -8.65 -0.99
CA LEU A 629 -16.44 -8.46 -2.03
C LEU A 629 -15.72 -7.11 -1.89
N ASN A 630 -16.43 -6.06 -1.45
CA ASN A 630 -15.90 -4.72 -1.26
C ASN A 630 -15.45 -4.45 0.19
N GLY A 631 -15.52 -5.43 1.09
CA GLY A 631 -15.14 -5.24 2.51
C GLY A 631 -16.00 -4.20 3.24
N ASN A 632 -17.27 -4.04 2.87
CA ASN A 632 -18.18 -3.05 3.43
C ASN A 632 -18.71 -3.46 4.82
N ARG A 633 -17.90 -3.23 5.86
CA ARG A 633 -18.19 -3.62 7.24
C ARG A 633 -19.42 -2.93 7.86
N SER A 634 -19.76 -1.71 7.44
CA SER A 634 -20.88 -0.95 7.99
C SER A 634 -22.19 -1.23 7.25
N GLY A 635 -22.13 -1.42 5.93
CA GLY A 635 -23.29 -1.67 5.09
C GLY A 635 -23.78 -3.12 5.11
N ILE A 636 -22.90 -4.09 5.38
CA ILE A 636 -23.24 -5.52 5.30
C ILE A 636 -24.45 -5.91 6.15
N LEU A 637 -24.57 -5.37 7.37
CA LEU A 637 -25.69 -5.67 8.27
C LEU A 637 -27.04 -5.23 7.67
N LYS A 638 -27.08 -4.04 7.06
CA LYS A 638 -28.29 -3.52 6.40
C LYS A 638 -28.66 -4.35 5.18
N GLU A 639 -27.68 -4.83 4.41
CA GLU A 639 -27.95 -5.66 3.23
C GLU A 639 -28.42 -7.07 3.61
N VAL A 640 -27.88 -7.65 4.69
CA VAL A 640 -28.35 -8.94 5.23
C VAL A 640 -29.79 -8.81 5.76
N GLU A 641 -30.11 -7.75 6.49
CA GLU A 641 -31.50 -7.48 6.95
C GLU A 641 -32.49 -7.40 5.78
N LYS A 642 -32.12 -6.73 4.69
CA LYS A 642 -32.97 -6.65 3.48
C LYS A 642 -33.23 -8.02 2.87
N GLU A 643 -32.21 -8.85 2.74
CA GLU A 643 -32.35 -10.22 2.21
C GLU A 643 -33.22 -11.10 3.11
N LEU A 644 -33.09 -10.97 4.43
CA LEU A 644 -33.98 -11.65 5.38
C LEU A 644 -35.43 -11.19 5.24
N VAL A 645 -35.68 -9.89 5.06
CA VAL A 645 -37.02 -9.34 4.82
C VAL A 645 -37.61 -9.81 3.49
N LEU A 646 -36.76 -10.04 2.48
CA LEU A 646 -37.15 -10.63 1.19
C LEU A 646 -37.45 -12.13 1.27
N GLY A 647 -37.21 -12.76 2.43
CA GLY A 647 -37.55 -14.17 2.69
C GLY A 647 -36.42 -15.16 2.43
N THR A 648 -35.19 -14.69 2.19
CA THR A 648 -34.02 -15.56 2.01
C THR A 648 -33.68 -16.23 3.36
N LEU A 649 -33.53 -17.55 3.38
CA LEU A 649 -33.18 -18.29 4.59
C LEU A 649 -31.76 -17.93 5.06
N PRO A 650 -31.50 -17.80 6.38
CA PRO A 650 -30.16 -17.51 6.91
C PRO A 650 -29.05 -18.42 6.36
N GLY A 651 -29.32 -19.73 6.27
CA GLY A 651 -28.38 -20.70 5.69
C GLY A 651 -28.08 -20.43 4.21
N ASP A 652 -29.09 -20.05 3.43
CA ASP A 652 -28.92 -19.70 2.02
C ASP A 652 -28.09 -18.42 1.84
N ILE A 653 -28.22 -17.43 2.74
CA ILE A 653 -27.38 -16.23 2.71
C ILE A 653 -25.91 -16.62 2.92
N ILE A 654 -25.62 -17.51 3.86
CA ILE A 654 -24.25 -17.98 4.10
C ILE A 654 -23.73 -18.78 2.91
N ASP A 655 -24.43 -19.84 2.53
CA ASP A 655 -23.92 -20.85 1.60
C ASP A 655 -23.91 -20.35 0.14
N LYS A 656 -24.86 -19.48 -0.24
CA LYS A 656 -25.00 -18.99 -1.62
C LYS A 656 -24.53 -17.55 -1.81
N GLN A 657 -24.28 -16.76 -0.76
CA GLN A 657 -23.86 -15.37 -0.92
C GLN A 657 -22.53 -15.10 -0.22
N LEU A 658 -22.40 -15.37 1.08
CA LEU A 658 -21.19 -15.07 1.85
C LEU A 658 -20.00 -15.96 1.48
N ILE A 659 -20.18 -17.29 1.45
CA ILE A 659 -19.12 -18.25 1.10
C ILE A 659 -18.62 -18.02 -0.34
N PRO A 660 -19.50 -17.88 -1.37
CA PRO A 660 -19.04 -17.55 -2.71
C PRO A 660 -18.31 -16.21 -2.80
N ALA A 661 -18.69 -15.21 -2.01
CA ALA A 661 -18.02 -13.92 -1.99
C ALA A 661 -16.60 -14.03 -1.42
N ILE A 662 -16.41 -14.71 -0.28
CA ILE A 662 -15.07 -14.86 0.31
C ILE A 662 -14.16 -15.77 -0.53
N ASN A 663 -14.73 -16.79 -1.19
CA ASN A 663 -14.01 -17.58 -2.20
C ASN A 663 -13.50 -16.69 -3.33
N LYS A 664 -14.34 -15.79 -3.84
CA LYS A 664 -13.94 -14.86 -4.89
C LYS A 664 -12.85 -13.90 -4.40
N VAL A 665 -12.95 -13.39 -3.17
CA VAL A 665 -11.91 -12.57 -2.54
C VAL A 665 -10.59 -13.34 -2.46
N GLY A 666 -10.62 -14.61 -2.04
CA GLY A 666 -9.46 -15.51 -2.07
C GLY A 666 -8.88 -15.68 -3.49
N ASP A 667 -9.72 -15.92 -4.49
CA ASP A 667 -9.27 -16.01 -5.89
C ASP A 667 -8.66 -14.70 -6.40
N LEU A 668 -9.19 -13.54 -5.98
CA LEU A 668 -8.65 -12.23 -6.34
C LEU A 668 -7.33 -11.94 -5.61
N PHE A 669 -7.16 -12.45 -4.39
CA PHE A 669 -5.91 -12.41 -3.63
C PHE A 669 -4.84 -13.29 -4.27
N ASP A 670 -5.18 -14.54 -4.64
CA ASP A 670 -4.30 -15.46 -5.37
C ASP A 670 -3.86 -14.89 -6.73
N LYS A 671 -4.76 -14.15 -7.39
CA LYS A 671 -4.48 -13.42 -8.64
C LYS A 671 -3.77 -12.09 -8.42
N GLN A 672 -3.45 -11.73 -7.17
CA GLN A 672 -2.74 -10.51 -6.78
C GLN A 672 -3.45 -9.23 -7.23
N ILE A 673 -4.77 -9.30 -7.35
CA ILE A 673 -5.67 -8.16 -7.61
C ILE A 673 -6.09 -7.56 -6.26
N TYR A 674 -6.39 -8.42 -5.28
CA TYR A 674 -6.62 -8.02 -3.89
C TYR A 674 -5.36 -8.27 -3.06
N PHE A 675 -5.18 -7.49 -2.01
CA PHE A 675 -4.06 -7.61 -1.08
C PHE A 675 -4.57 -7.83 0.35
N LEU A 676 -3.63 -7.98 1.28
CA LEU A 676 -3.92 -8.26 2.69
C LEU A 676 -5.01 -7.34 3.29
N PRO A 677 -5.00 -6.02 3.05
CA PRO A 677 -6.02 -5.15 3.63
C PRO A 677 -7.44 -5.46 3.17
N GLN A 678 -7.63 -5.79 1.89
CA GLN A 678 -8.95 -6.14 1.33
C GLN A 678 -9.41 -7.50 1.82
N LEU A 679 -8.50 -8.48 1.88
CA LEU A 679 -8.81 -9.82 2.39
C LEU A 679 -9.30 -9.74 3.84
N ILE A 680 -8.61 -8.99 4.70
CA ILE A 680 -9.02 -8.75 6.09
C ILE A 680 -10.36 -8.02 6.15
N SER A 681 -10.53 -6.94 5.37
CA SER A 681 -11.78 -6.17 5.39
C SER A 681 -13.00 -6.97 4.94
N SER A 682 -12.84 -7.78 3.87
CA SER A 682 -13.87 -8.72 3.39
C SER A 682 -14.18 -9.80 4.41
N ALA A 683 -13.15 -10.36 5.04
CA ALA A 683 -13.29 -11.35 6.11
C ALA A 683 -14.05 -10.78 7.32
N GLU A 684 -13.76 -9.56 7.74
CA GLU A 684 -14.49 -8.90 8.83
C GLU A 684 -15.94 -8.57 8.46
N ALA A 685 -16.20 -8.12 7.23
CA ALA A 685 -17.55 -7.88 6.76
C ALA A 685 -18.37 -9.20 6.78
N MET A 686 -17.78 -10.30 6.32
CA MET A 686 -18.39 -11.63 6.41
C MET A 686 -18.63 -12.08 7.85
N LYS A 687 -17.64 -11.88 8.75
CA LYS A 687 -17.77 -12.21 10.17
C LYS A 687 -18.97 -11.51 10.82
N LYS A 688 -19.12 -10.20 10.61
CA LYS A 688 -20.27 -9.43 11.11
C LYS A 688 -21.61 -9.96 10.60
N ALA A 689 -21.67 -10.38 9.33
CA ALA A 689 -22.86 -10.99 8.77
C ALA A 689 -23.17 -12.35 9.42
N ILE A 690 -22.15 -13.19 9.66
CA ILE A 690 -22.32 -14.49 10.32
C ILE A 690 -22.78 -14.31 11.77
N GLU A 691 -22.19 -13.40 12.54
CA GLU A 691 -22.58 -13.11 13.93
C GLU A 691 -24.05 -12.66 14.04
N MET A 692 -24.58 -11.97 13.03
CA MET A 692 -26.00 -11.60 12.94
C MET A 692 -26.89 -12.81 12.60
N LEU A 693 -26.43 -13.72 11.75
CA LEU A 693 -27.21 -14.87 11.27
C LEU A 693 -27.18 -16.08 12.22
N GLU A 694 -26.09 -16.27 12.97
CA GLU A 694 -25.90 -17.40 13.90
C GLU A 694 -27.06 -17.60 14.89
N PRO A 695 -27.57 -16.56 15.59
CA PRO A 695 -28.70 -16.72 16.50
C PRO A 695 -29.97 -17.21 15.80
N MET A 696 -30.15 -16.87 14.53
CA MET A 696 -31.30 -17.26 13.71
C MET A 696 -31.18 -18.69 13.18
N MET A 697 -29.98 -19.27 13.24
CA MET A 697 -29.67 -20.64 12.81
C MET A 697 -29.74 -21.67 13.93
N ALA A 698 -29.97 -21.27 15.19
CA ALA A 698 -30.06 -22.18 16.35
C ALA A 698 -31.17 -23.27 16.25
N ALA A 699 -31.99 -23.25 15.19
CA ALA A 699 -32.96 -24.29 14.85
C ALA A 699 -32.49 -25.30 13.77
N PHE A 700 -31.32 -25.11 13.16
CA PHE A 700 -30.71 -26.02 12.18
C PHE A 700 -29.34 -26.47 12.69
N ALA A 701 -29.25 -27.71 13.17
CA ALA A 701 -27.99 -28.33 13.53
C ALA A 701 -27.10 -28.44 12.27
N ARG A 702 -26.00 -27.67 12.22
CA ARG A 702 -24.91 -27.90 11.27
C ARG A 702 -24.09 -29.12 11.71
N GLU A 703 -23.55 -29.86 10.75
CA GLU A 703 -22.61 -30.96 10.98
C GLU A 703 -21.34 -30.45 11.68
N ALA A 704 -20.68 -31.35 12.43
CA ALA A 704 -19.52 -31.02 13.26
C ALA A 704 -18.37 -30.45 12.42
N HIS A 705 -18.05 -29.18 12.60
CA HIS A 705 -16.90 -28.53 11.98
C HIS A 705 -15.60 -29.04 12.61
N ALA A 706 -14.59 -29.33 11.79
CA ALA A 706 -13.27 -29.78 12.25
C ALA A 706 -12.67 -28.77 13.24
N VAL A 707 -11.99 -29.29 14.28
CA VAL A 707 -11.33 -28.48 15.31
C VAL A 707 -9.88 -28.27 14.92
N ILE A 708 -9.45 -27.01 14.86
CA ILE A 708 -8.11 -26.62 14.42
C ILE A 708 -7.43 -25.85 15.55
N VAL A 709 -6.26 -26.32 15.97
CA VAL A 709 -5.36 -25.55 16.84
C VAL A 709 -4.34 -24.84 15.96
N ILE A 710 -4.16 -23.54 16.14
CA ILE A 710 -3.22 -22.73 15.34
C ILE A 710 -2.30 -21.90 16.25
N ALA A 711 -1.02 -21.84 15.90
CA ALA A 711 0.01 -21.12 16.67
C ALA A 711 1.18 -20.68 15.78
N THR A 712 1.93 -19.66 16.21
CA THR A 712 3.33 -19.54 15.79
C THR A 712 4.18 -20.36 16.76
N VAL A 713 5.25 -20.94 16.23
CA VAL A 713 6.14 -21.78 17.02
C VAL A 713 6.95 -20.97 18.03
N GLU A 714 7.53 -21.67 19.03
CA GLU A 714 8.40 -21.05 20.04
C GLU A 714 9.53 -20.24 19.39
N GLY A 715 9.85 -19.11 20.01
CA GLY A 715 10.78 -18.11 19.49
C GLY A 715 10.25 -17.26 18.32
N ASP A 716 9.15 -17.64 17.66
CA ASP A 716 8.57 -16.85 16.57
C ASP A 716 7.43 -15.97 17.06
N ILE A 717 7.68 -14.67 17.05
CA ILE A 717 6.76 -13.62 17.50
C ILE A 717 5.95 -13.02 16.34
N HIS A 718 6.17 -13.46 15.10
CA HIS A 718 5.51 -12.88 13.92
C HIS A 718 4.22 -13.63 13.59
N ASP A 719 3.09 -13.00 13.84
CA ASP A 719 1.79 -13.68 13.87
C ASP A 719 0.80 -13.20 12.81
N ILE A 720 1.19 -12.25 11.95
CA ILE A 720 0.36 -11.72 10.87
C ILE A 720 -0.15 -12.86 9.97
N GLY A 721 0.76 -13.72 9.49
CA GLY A 721 0.41 -14.86 8.64
C GLY A 721 -0.52 -15.85 9.35
N LYS A 722 -0.22 -16.20 10.60
CA LYS A 722 -1.06 -17.05 11.46
C LYS A 722 -2.46 -16.47 11.65
N ASN A 723 -2.56 -15.18 11.98
CA ASN A 723 -3.82 -14.48 12.19
C ASN A 723 -4.68 -14.51 10.92
N LEU A 724 -4.05 -14.36 9.75
CA LEU A 724 -4.74 -14.44 8.47
C LEU A 724 -5.30 -15.85 8.21
N VAL A 725 -4.48 -16.90 8.41
CA VAL A 725 -4.92 -18.30 8.27
C VAL A 725 -6.06 -18.61 9.25
N ALA A 726 -5.92 -18.18 10.52
CA ALA A 726 -6.95 -18.36 11.55
C ALA A 726 -8.27 -17.68 11.15
N LEU A 727 -8.19 -16.44 10.66
CA LEU A 727 -9.34 -15.66 10.20
C LEU A 727 -10.04 -16.34 9.02
N MET A 728 -9.28 -16.80 8.02
CA MET A 728 -9.85 -17.51 6.87
C MET A 728 -10.50 -18.82 7.31
N LEU A 729 -9.83 -19.66 8.10
CA LEU A 729 -10.39 -20.92 8.58
C LEU A 729 -11.70 -20.70 9.37
N ARG A 730 -11.78 -19.69 10.25
CA ARG A 730 -13.02 -19.33 10.95
C ARG A 730 -14.14 -18.96 9.99
N ASN A 731 -13.85 -18.20 8.94
CA ASN A 731 -14.84 -17.79 7.95
C ASN A 731 -15.40 -18.96 7.12
N TYR A 732 -14.67 -20.05 6.99
CA TYR A 732 -15.16 -21.29 6.38
C TYR A 732 -15.89 -22.21 7.37
N GLY A 733 -16.14 -21.73 8.60
CA GLY A 733 -16.91 -22.42 9.63
C GLY A 733 -16.08 -23.32 10.54
N PHE A 734 -14.76 -23.41 10.39
CA PHE A 734 -13.94 -24.24 11.28
C PHE A 734 -13.89 -23.72 12.71
N ARG A 735 -13.84 -24.61 13.70
CA ARG A 735 -13.60 -24.24 15.10
C ARG A 735 -12.11 -24.02 15.31
N VAL A 736 -11.67 -22.77 15.22
CA VAL A 736 -10.24 -22.40 15.33
C VAL A 736 -9.89 -21.91 16.74
N ILE A 737 -9.04 -22.68 17.39
CA ILE A 737 -8.43 -22.39 18.69
C ILE A 737 -7.05 -21.81 18.44
N ASP A 738 -6.94 -20.51 18.67
CA ASP A 738 -5.73 -19.76 18.37
C ASP A 738 -4.94 -19.55 19.66
N LEU A 739 -3.76 -20.19 19.74
CA LEU A 739 -2.87 -20.11 20.89
C LEU A 739 -2.00 -18.85 20.88
N GLY A 740 -2.08 -18.04 19.82
CA GLY A 740 -1.30 -16.83 19.67
C GLY A 740 0.10 -17.10 19.13
N LYS A 741 1.07 -16.34 19.65
CA LYS A 741 2.44 -16.32 19.16
C LYS A 741 3.44 -16.76 20.20
N ASN A 742 4.62 -17.22 19.75
CA ASN A 742 5.69 -17.72 20.59
C ASN A 742 5.20 -18.82 21.54
N VAL A 743 4.58 -19.87 20.98
CA VAL A 743 3.90 -20.91 21.78
C VAL A 743 4.80 -22.14 21.89
N PRO A 744 5.12 -22.62 23.11
CA PRO A 744 5.86 -23.85 23.32
C PRO A 744 5.15 -25.08 22.73
N LYS A 745 5.93 -26.06 22.25
CA LYS A 745 5.40 -27.30 21.67
C LYS A 745 4.52 -28.10 22.63
N GLU A 746 4.81 -28.03 23.92
CA GLU A 746 4.05 -28.69 24.97
C GLU A 746 2.61 -28.19 25.03
N ASP A 747 2.43 -26.86 24.95
CA ASP A 747 1.11 -26.22 25.01
C ASP A 747 0.31 -26.49 23.74
N ILE A 748 0.95 -26.42 22.56
CA ILE A 748 0.30 -26.72 21.27
C ILE A 748 -0.30 -28.13 21.27
N VAL A 749 0.51 -29.14 21.61
CA VAL A 749 0.07 -30.53 21.57
C VAL A 749 -0.89 -30.85 22.71
N LYS A 750 -0.70 -30.24 23.89
CA LYS A 750 -1.64 -30.38 25.02
C LYS A 750 -3.02 -29.86 24.64
N THR A 751 -3.13 -28.63 24.10
CA THR A 751 -4.41 -28.08 23.66
C THR A 751 -5.03 -28.93 22.56
N ALA A 752 -4.24 -29.42 21.61
CA ALA A 752 -4.74 -30.31 20.56
C ALA A 752 -5.35 -31.61 21.12
N LEU A 753 -4.77 -32.18 22.17
CA LEU A 753 -5.32 -33.35 22.87
C LEU A 753 -6.59 -33.02 23.67
N GLU A 754 -6.58 -31.92 24.42
CA GLU A 754 -7.71 -31.48 25.25
C GLU A 754 -8.95 -31.17 24.41
N GLU A 755 -8.76 -30.51 23.27
CA GLU A 755 -9.81 -30.03 22.38
C GLU A 755 -10.17 -31.04 21.28
N LYS A 756 -9.47 -32.17 21.24
CA LYS A 756 -9.59 -33.23 20.22
C LYS A 756 -9.47 -32.64 18.82
N ALA A 757 -8.42 -31.86 18.60
CA ALA A 757 -8.16 -31.21 17.34
C ALA A 757 -7.93 -32.23 16.21
N ASP A 758 -8.50 -31.94 15.05
CA ASP A 758 -8.25 -32.68 13.81
C ASP A 758 -6.96 -32.20 13.14
N PHE A 759 -6.64 -30.91 13.29
CA PHE A 759 -5.45 -30.29 12.72
C PHE A 759 -4.69 -29.42 13.74
N ILE A 760 -3.37 -29.45 13.63
CA ILE A 760 -2.46 -28.45 14.21
C ILE A 760 -1.89 -27.65 13.04
N VAL A 761 -2.05 -26.34 13.04
CA VAL A 761 -1.55 -25.44 11.99
C VAL A 761 -0.45 -24.56 12.58
N LEU A 762 0.76 -24.61 12.01
CA LEU A 762 1.93 -23.90 12.50
C LEU A 762 2.39 -22.83 11.50
N SER A 763 2.79 -21.67 12.02
CA SER A 763 3.38 -20.59 11.23
C SER A 763 4.75 -20.16 11.78
N ALA A 764 5.68 -19.83 10.87
CA ALA A 764 6.95 -19.19 11.20
C ALA A 764 7.34 -18.17 10.10
N LEU A 765 7.84 -17.01 10.51
CA LEU A 765 8.36 -15.98 9.60
C LEU A 765 9.89 -15.98 9.54
N MET A 766 10.57 -16.33 10.64
CA MET A 766 12.03 -16.25 10.70
C MET A 766 12.66 -17.59 10.37
N THR A 767 13.76 -17.56 9.60
CA THR A 767 14.58 -18.76 9.35
C THR A 767 15.11 -19.35 10.66
N THR A 768 15.26 -18.52 11.68
CA THR A 768 15.79 -18.87 12.99
C THR A 768 14.84 -19.72 13.84
N THR A 769 13.55 -19.71 13.53
CA THR A 769 12.47 -20.34 14.33
C THR A 769 11.80 -21.50 13.59
N MET A 770 11.97 -21.63 12.28
CA MET A 770 11.32 -22.66 11.48
C MET A 770 11.54 -24.09 11.99
N MET A 771 12.70 -24.36 12.63
CA MET A 771 13.03 -25.68 13.18
C MET A 771 12.15 -26.12 14.36
N GLU A 772 11.53 -25.18 15.07
CA GLU A 772 10.60 -25.51 16.16
C GLU A 772 9.35 -26.23 15.62
N MET A 773 9.01 -26.08 14.34
CA MET A 773 7.95 -26.89 13.70
C MET A 773 8.24 -28.38 13.75
N LYS A 774 9.51 -28.79 13.56
CA LYS A 774 9.94 -30.19 13.64
C LYS A 774 9.81 -30.73 15.06
N GLU A 775 10.11 -29.89 16.04
CA GLU A 775 9.99 -30.24 17.45
C GLU A 775 8.52 -30.45 17.86
N VAL A 776 7.60 -29.63 17.34
CA VAL A 776 6.15 -29.84 17.54
C VAL A 776 5.69 -31.17 16.93
N ILE A 777 6.08 -31.48 15.68
CA ILE A 777 5.73 -32.75 15.01
C ILE A 777 6.22 -33.96 15.82
N LYS A 778 7.48 -33.94 16.25
CA LYS A 778 8.06 -35.00 17.06
C LYS A 778 7.37 -35.15 18.41
N TYR A 779 6.99 -34.04 19.04
CA TYR A 779 6.27 -34.05 20.32
C TYR A 779 4.83 -34.57 20.15
N ARG A 780 4.14 -34.21 19.06
CA ARG A 780 2.82 -34.72 18.65
C ARG A 780 2.84 -36.24 18.53
N ASP A 781 3.84 -36.79 17.83
CA ASP A 781 4.00 -38.23 17.63
C ASP A 781 4.28 -38.96 18.95
N THR A 782 5.20 -38.43 19.75
CA THR A 782 5.62 -39.04 21.02
C THR A 782 4.48 -39.09 22.06
N ASN A 783 3.55 -38.13 22.00
CA ASN A 783 2.40 -38.04 22.91
C ASN A 783 1.11 -38.67 22.34
N GLY A 784 1.18 -39.34 21.17
CA GLY A 784 0.04 -40.04 20.58
C GLY A 784 -1.11 -39.13 20.12
N CYS A 785 -0.83 -37.85 19.84
CA CYS A 785 -1.81 -36.94 19.28
C CYS A 785 -2.03 -37.25 17.79
N LYS A 786 -3.30 -37.42 17.38
CA LYS A 786 -3.67 -37.83 16.01
C LYS A 786 -3.92 -36.67 15.06
N ALA A 787 -3.85 -35.43 15.56
CA ALA A 787 -4.05 -34.24 14.74
C ALA A 787 -3.00 -34.20 13.61
N ARG A 788 -3.45 -33.91 12.38
CA ARG A 788 -2.57 -33.70 11.23
C ARG A 788 -1.88 -32.34 11.36
N VAL A 789 -0.57 -32.27 11.18
CA VAL A 789 0.23 -31.05 11.32
C VAL A 789 0.42 -30.40 9.95
N LEU A 790 -0.13 -29.21 9.76
CA LEU A 790 0.05 -28.38 8.57
C LEU A 790 0.99 -27.23 8.89
N ILE A 791 1.91 -26.91 7.99
CA ILE A 791 2.89 -25.84 8.21
C ILE A 791 2.87 -24.81 7.07
N GLY A 792 3.23 -23.57 7.39
CA GLY A 792 3.39 -22.49 6.41
C GLY A 792 4.13 -21.28 6.97
N GLY A 793 4.39 -20.28 6.13
CA GLY A 793 5.12 -19.07 6.51
C GLY A 793 6.14 -18.63 5.47
N ALA A 794 6.63 -17.39 5.57
CA ALA A 794 7.41 -16.75 4.50
C ALA A 794 8.72 -17.47 4.15
N VAL A 795 9.31 -18.18 5.13
CA VAL A 795 10.56 -18.94 4.99
C VAL A 795 10.32 -20.44 4.78
N ILE A 796 9.05 -20.86 4.66
CA ILE A 796 8.66 -22.27 4.60
C ILE A 796 8.39 -22.68 3.16
N THR A 797 8.96 -23.81 2.75
CA THR A 797 8.79 -24.40 1.42
C THR A 797 8.18 -25.80 1.52
N GLN A 798 7.63 -26.30 0.41
CA GLN A 798 7.16 -27.68 0.31
C GLN A 798 8.28 -28.68 0.66
N SER A 799 9.50 -28.43 0.19
CA SER A 799 10.64 -29.31 0.45
C SER A 799 10.96 -29.41 1.95
N PHE A 800 10.86 -28.30 2.68
CA PHE A 800 11.05 -28.29 4.13
C PHE A 800 9.94 -29.08 4.86
N ALA A 801 8.68 -28.92 4.44
CA ALA A 801 7.57 -29.67 5.01
C ALA A 801 7.73 -31.18 4.85
N ASP A 802 8.15 -31.61 3.65
CA ASP A 802 8.43 -33.02 3.36
C ASP A 802 9.60 -33.56 4.21
N GLU A 803 10.65 -32.76 4.40
CA GLU A 803 11.84 -33.14 5.17
C GLU A 803 11.53 -33.33 6.67
N ILE A 804 10.72 -32.46 7.26
CA ILE A 804 10.38 -32.54 8.69
C ILE A 804 9.21 -33.48 9.00
N GLY A 805 8.56 -34.04 7.98
CA GLY A 805 7.44 -34.97 8.11
C GLY A 805 6.11 -34.31 8.47
N ALA A 806 5.86 -33.08 7.98
CA ALA A 806 4.56 -32.44 8.12
C ALA A 806 3.51 -33.16 7.26
N ASP A 807 2.24 -33.15 7.70
CA ASP A 807 1.12 -33.77 6.97
C ASP A 807 0.66 -32.91 5.78
N GLY A 808 1.09 -31.65 5.71
CA GLY A 808 0.87 -30.78 4.57
C GLY A 808 1.58 -29.42 4.69
N TYR A 809 1.86 -28.83 3.54
CA TYR A 809 2.39 -27.48 3.40
C TYR A 809 1.34 -26.59 2.78
N SER A 810 1.23 -25.36 3.28
CA SER A 810 0.50 -24.32 2.60
C SER A 810 1.35 -23.09 2.34
N LYS A 811 1.26 -22.60 1.11
CA LYS A 811 1.98 -21.40 0.64
C LYS A 811 1.33 -20.09 1.05
N ASP A 812 0.01 -20.08 1.30
CA ASP A 812 -0.77 -18.89 1.63
C ASP A 812 -2.05 -19.24 2.40
N ALA A 813 -2.77 -18.24 2.91
CA ALA A 813 -3.94 -18.47 3.75
C ALA A 813 -5.14 -19.10 3.01
N ALA A 814 -5.29 -18.84 1.70
CA ALA A 814 -6.38 -19.41 0.91
C ALA A 814 -6.10 -20.89 0.61
N ASP A 815 -4.85 -21.21 0.27
CA ASP A 815 -4.36 -22.56 0.09
C ASP A 815 -4.48 -23.39 1.38
N ALA A 816 -4.28 -22.79 2.56
CA ALA A 816 -4.41 -23.49 3.85
C ALA A 816 -5.85 -24.01 4.06
N VAL A 817 -6.85 -23.22 3.67
CA VAL A 817 -8.27 -23.63 3.71
C VAL A 817 -8.53 -24.78 2.72
N ARG A 818 -8.00 -24.69 1.49
CA ARG A 818 -8.14 -25.75 0.48
C ARG A 818 -7.50 -27.05 0.97
N LEU A 819 -6.32 -26.95 1.56
CA LEU A 819 -5.56 -28.07 2.10
C LEU A 819 -6.34 -28.77 3.23
N VAL A 820 -6.83 -28.02 4.22
CA VAL A 820 -7.66 -28.57 5.30
C VAL A 820 -8.88 -29.32 4.76
N ASN A 821 -9.64 -28.71 3.83
CA ASN A 821 -10.80 -29.36 3.22
C ASN A 821 -10.42 -30.64 2.46
N SER A 822 -9.36 -30.58 1.65
CA SER A 822 -8.87 -31.75 0.89
C SER A 822 -8.44 -32.92 1.77
N LEU A 823 -7.96 -32.61 2.98
CA LEU A 823 -7.52 -33.59 3.97
C LEU A 823 -8.70 -34.13 4.79
N LEU A 824 -9.77 -33.36 4.98
CA LEU A 824 -11.00 -33.85 5.61
C LEU A 824 -11.78 -34.84 4.72
N GLU A 825 -11.68 -34.67 3.39
CA GLU A 825 -12.28 -35.59 2.42
C GLU A 825 -11.53 -36.93 2.28
N ARG A 826 -10.34 -37.06 2.89
CA ARG A 826 -9.45 -38.23 2.85
C ARG A 826 -9.35 -38.93 4.21
#